data_AF-A0A1Y9H8W1-F1
#
_entry.id   AF-A0A1Y9H8W1-F1
#
_cell.length_a   1.000
_cell.length_b   1.000
_cell.length_c   1.000
_cell.angle_alpha   90.00
_cell.angle_beta   90.00
_cell.angle_gamma   90.00
#
_symmetry.space_group_name_H-M   'P 1'
#
loop_
_entity.id
_entity.type
_entity.pdbx_description
1 polymer ?
#
loop_
_entity_poly.entity_id
_entity_poly.type
_entity_poly.pdbx_seq_one_letter_code
_entity_poly.pdbx_strand_id
1 'polypeptide(L)'
;MTRRTYLMALAIVLLCLLAPYRTDAQTSIGATVVLDPQDVTVIVGEREQFIAKVRGMLTQDVRLNFSTEHADLVEVLPTSLVVSPGDGGFIDRVYEIGLKGVSPGQFDLVAQVLPTGIIDVAAAFIRVTVANSQAIIVISNVIGWIYFAAWTVSFWPQMIINYRRQSVVGLSFDFLTLNLVGHSVYATFNCALFWSAYIEQEYLDRNPRGLNPVLANDVAFSIHATIATLLTVAQCFIYERGEQKVSRIAWGIISIFAVVIVVAGILVGTDTFHWLDFLYVLSYIKLSVTLIKYVPQAVLNFRRKSTVGWSIENVLLDFTGGMLSMLQMLMNGYNYDDWASIFGDPTKFGLGLFSVLFDILFIVQHYILYRNRADSKTLQEDSSTTTTTASNGGSKDTTWFVVVFLVVSAFAQTNNTILRLQFGPQDTTIVVGSSKNVTLRLHGPLSAPVTVNFTQTNVTTGNEYVQVTPTKIDFVPPTVNFIDRSERVTLRALRAGIFDLLAHLSPANELIDQGQAFVRVTVAKSWNLITISSVIGWTYFLAWTWSFWPQIWENRTRASVVGLSFDYLALNLLGHTMYAAFNCALFWSGSVQEDYLRRNPRGLIPVLANDVAFSLHATFATGLIIVQCFFYERGQQKVSYTARALMLVFGLVVLISSVLVATGTYLWLDFFYNLSYIKLAVTLVKYIPQAVLNYRRKSTVGWSIGNVLLDFTGGSFSILQMLINGYNYDDWDSIFGDGAKFGLGLFSVLFDVLFIVQHYVLYRNSNYIELRGENYPGPGSVTTAPRQNLPT
;
A
#
# COMPACT_ATOMS: atom_id res chain seq x y z
N MET A 1 -8.64 41.83 -16.87
CA MET A 1 -10.12 41.97 -16.98
C MET A 1 -10.51 41.74 -18.42
N THR A 2 -11.10 40.58 -18.75
CA THR A 2 -11.83 40.29 -20.01
C THR A 2 -12.44 38.89 -19.92
N ARG A 3 -13.78 38.83 -19.85
CA ARG A 3 -14.74 37.86 -20.42
C ARG A 3 -14.48 36.33 -20.45
N ARG A 4 -13.41 35.78 -19.87
CA ARG A 4 -13.09 34.33 -19.88
C ARG A 4 -13.29 33.62 -18.53
N THR A 5 -13.51 34.35 -17.44
CA THR A 5 -13.71 33.77 -16.10
C THR A 5 -15.17 33.44 -15.77
N TYR A 6 -16.15 33.96 -16.53
CA TYR A 6 -17.57 33.68 -16.29
C TYR A 6 -18.06 32.35 -16.89
N LEU A 7 -17.39 31.82 -17.92
CA LEU A 7 -17.81 30.58 -18.58
C LEU A 7 -17.36 29.30 -17.84
N MET A 8 -16.29 29.40 -17.04
CA MET A 8 -15.76 28.27 -16.26
C MET A 8 -16.57 28.05 -14.96
N ALA A 9 -17.14 29.12 -14.39
CA ALA A 9 -18.06 29.03 -13.26
C ALA A 9 -19.47 28.56 -13.68
N LEU A 10 -19.93 28.91 -14.89
CA LEU A 10 -21.23 28.48 -15.42
C LEU A 10 -21.25 26.99 -15.80
N ALA A 11 -20.12 26.44 -16.28
CA ALA A 11 -20.01 25.02 -16.62
C ALA A 11 -20.01 24.09 -15.39
N ILE A 12 -19.43 24.55 -14.27
CA ILE A 12 -19.40 23.79 -13.01
C ILE A 12 -20.77 23.82 -12.31
N VAL A 13 -21.54 24.89 -12.47
CA VAL A 13 -22.92 24.98 -11.94
C VAL A 13 -23.92 24.21 -12.82
N LEU A 14 -23.70 24.09 -14.13
CA LEU A 14 -24.56 23.29 -15.01
C LEU A 14 -24.33 21.77 -14.89
N LEU A 15 -23.13 21.33 -14.49
CA LEU A 15 -22.82 19.91 -14.27
C LEU A 15 -23.37 19.37 -12.94
N CYS A 16 -23.77 20.24 -12.01
CA CYS A 16 -24.47 19.85 -10.78
C CYS A 16 -26.01 19.85 -10.91
N LEU A 17 -26.57 20.21 -12.08
CA LEU A 17 -28.02 20.23 -12.33
C LEU A 17 -28.51 19.07 -13.22
N LEU A 18 -27.63 18.10 -13.52
CA LEU A 18 -28.00 16.87 -14.21
C LEU A 18 -27.64 15.67 -13.34
N ALA A 19 -28.24 15.62 -12.15
CA ALA A 19 -28.49 14.37 -11.46
C ALA A 19 -29.63 13.63 -12.19
N PRO A 20 -29.58 12.30 -12.27
CA PRO A 20 -30.19 11.53 -13.35
C PRO A 20 -31.71 11.64 -13.32
N TYR A 21 -32.31 11.79 -14.51
CA TYR A 21 -33.64 11.26 -14.74
C TYR A 21 -33.61 9.80 -14.27
N ARG A 22 -34.45 9.46 -13.28
CA ARG A 22 -34.83 8.07 -13.04
C ARG A 22 -35.36 7.55 -14.37
N THR A 23 -34.57 6.73 -15.04
CA THR A 23 -35.10 5.82 -16.04
C THR A 23 -35.88 4.80 -15.24
N ASP A 24 -37.20 4.95 -15.22
CA ASP A 24 -38.10 3.85 -14.91
C ASP A 24 -37.84 2.79 -15.98
N ALA A 25 -36.91 1.87 -15.69
CA ALA A 25 -36.76 0.64 -16.44
C ALA A 25 -38.03 -0.15 -16.18
N GLN A 26 -39.01 0.03 -17.05
CA GLN A 26 -40.24 -0.74 -17.06
C GLN A 26 -39.86 -2.16 -17.51
N THR A 27 -39.49 -3.02 -16.56
CA THR A 27 -39.25 -4.43 -16.85
C THR A 27 -40.58 -5.10 -17.20
N SER A 28 -40.59 -5.78 -18.34
CA SER A 28 -41.76 -6.42 -18.95
C SER A 28 -42.06 -7.81 -18.37
N ILE A 29 -41.67 -8.06 -17.10
CA ILE A 29 -41.78 -9.39 -16.47
C ILE A 29 -42.58 -9.27 -15.17
N GLY A 30 -43.81 -9.79 -15.18
CA GLY A 30 -44.56 -10.24 -13.98
C GLY A 30 -44.48 -9.37 -12.71
N ALA A 31 -44.10 -10.00 -11.60
CA ALA A 31 -43.91 -9.38 -10.29
C ALA A 31 -42.43 -9.04 -10.05
N THR A 32 -42.13 -8.09 -9.17
CA THR A 32 -40.78 -7.69 -8.77
C THR A 32 -40.54 -8.06 -7.30
N VAL A 33 -39.31 -8.47 -6.98
CA VAL A 33 -38.83 -8.65 -5.60
C VAL A 33 -37.76 -7.60 -5.30
N VAL A 34 -37.97 -6.82 -4.25
CA VAL A 34 -37.02 -5.83 -3.75
C VAL A 34 -36.71 -6.15 -2.30
N LEU A 35 -35.44 -6.37 -1.97
CA LEU A 35 -35.00 -6.46 -0.59
C LEU A 35 -34.60 -5.05 -0.10
N ASP A 36 -35.16 -4.62 1.03
CA ASP A 36 -35.05 -3.25 1.53
C ASP A 36 -34.74 -3.26 3.05
N PRO A 37 -33.76 -2.47 3.55
CA PRO A 37 -32.82 -1.67 2.78
C PRO A 37 -31.84 -2.55 1.98
N GLN A 38 -31.30 -2.00 0.88
CA GLN A 38 -30.31 -2.69 0.05
C GLN A 38 -28.95 -2.83 0.75
N ASP A 39 -28.69 -2.03 1.79
CA ASP A 39 -27.51 -2.12 2.66
C ASP A 39 -27.95 -2.33 4.11
N VAL A 40 -27.46 -3.38 4.76
CA VAL A 40 -27.74 -3.69 6.16
C VAL A 40 -26.43 -3.85 6.92
N THR A 41 -26.31 -3.19 8.06
CA THR A 41 -25.20 -3.43 9.01
C THR A 41 -25.72 -4.20 10.22
N VAL A 42 -25.04 -5.29 10.59
CA VAL A 42 -25.41 -6.16 11.72
C VAL A 42 -24.22 -6.28 12.67
N ILE A 43 -24.48 -6.18 13.98
CA ILE A 43 -23.42 -6.39 14.99
C ILE A 43 -23.27 -7.89 15.28
N VAL A 44 -22.02 -8.35 15.45
CA VAL A 44 -21.73 -9.74 15.84
C VAL A 44 -22.49 -10.09 17.13
N GLY A 45 -23.30 -11.15 17.07
CA GLY A 45 -24.14 -11.61 18.17
C GLY A 45 -25.52 -10.96 18.26
N GLU A 46 -25.76 -9.85 17.55
CA GLU A 46 -27.05 -9.16 17.50
C GLU A 46 -27.90 -9.60 16.31
N ARG A 47 -29.18 -9.22 16.33
CA ARG A 47 -30.15 -9.51 15.28
C ARG A 47 -30.68 -8.23 14.69
N GLU A 48 -30.69 -8.17 13.37
CA GLU A 48 -31.28 -7.10 12.58
C GLU A 48 -32.33 -7.67 11.64
N GLN A 49 -33.17 -6.80 11.07
CA GLN A 49 -34.23 -7.20 10.16
C GLN A 49 -34.17 -6.39 8.87
N PHE A 50 -34.46 -7.05 7.76
CA PHE A 50 -34.75 -6.41 6.48
C PHE A 50 -36.05 -6.98 5.91
N ILE A 51 -36.60 -6.31 4.91
CA ILE A 51 -37.89 -6.68 4.34
C ILE A 51 -37.75 -7.07 2.87
N ALA A 52 -38.38 -8.18 2.49
CA ALA A 52 -38.60 -8.57 1.11
C ALA A 52 -39.97 -8.06 0.66
N LYS A 53 -40.00 -7.06 -0.22
CA LYS A 53 -41.20 -6.50 -0.84
C LYS A 53 -41.44 -7.23 -2.15
N VAL A 54 -42.60 -7.86 -2.30
CA VAL A 54 -42.99 -8.55 -3.54
C VAL A 54 -44.23 -7.89 -4.11
N ARG A 55 -44.11 -7.33 -5.31
CA ARG A 55 -45.20 -6.57 -5.95
C ARG A 55 -45.36 -6.88 -7.43
N GLY A 56 -46.59 -7.12 -7.89
CA GLY A 56 -46.94 -7.25 -9.31
C GLY A 56 -47.72 -8.51 -9.63
N MET A 57 -47.75 -8.90 -10.91
CA MET A 57 -48.56 -10.04 -11.36
C MET A 57 -47.82 -11.36 -11.13
N LEU A 58 -48.41 -12.24 -10.32
CA LEU A 58 -47.87 -13.55 -9.97
C LEU A 58 -48.87 -14.64 -10.36
N THR A 59 -48.47 -15.54 -11.25
CA THR A 59 -49.35 -16.60 -11.79
C THR A 59 -49.29 -17.91 -11.01
N GLN A 60 -48.25 -18.11 -10.20
CA GLN A 60 -48.01 -19.33 -9.44
C GLN A 60 -47.15 -19.08 -8.20
N ASP A 61 -47.09 -20.04 -7.29
CA ASP A 61 -46.22 -19.97 -6.12
C ASP A 61 -44.74 -19.86 -6.52
N VAL A 62 -44.03 -18.99 -5.81
CA VAL A 62 -42.61 -18.75 -5.99
C VAL A 62 -41.88 -18.88 -4.67
N ARG A 63 -40.70 -19.49 -4.69
CA ARG A 63 -39.84 -19.65 -3.52
C ARG A 63 -38.63 -18.73 -3.61
N LEU A 64 -38.46 -17.91 -2.58
CA LEU A 64 -37.27 -17.09 -2.31
C LEU A 64 -36.35 -17.89 -1.40
N ASN A 65 -35.19 -18.33 -1.90
CA ASN A 65 -34.15 -18.98 -1.11
C ASN A 65 -33.00 -18.00 -0.88
N PHE A 66 -32.72 -17.65 0.37
CA PHE A 66 -31.58 -16.81 0.69
C PHE A 66 -30.29 -17.63 0.64
N SER A 67 -29.25 -17.09 0.02
CA SER A 67 -27.95 -17.76 -0.11
C SER A 67 -27.37 -18.12 1.25
N THR A 68 -26.90 -19.37 1.39
CA THR A 68 -26.16 -19.84 2.58
C THR A 68 -24.64 -19.74 2.39
N GLU A 69 -24.17 -19.07 1.33
CA GLU A 69 -22.75 -18.93 1.00
C GLU A 69 -21.92 -18.29 2.11
N HIS A 70 -22.56 -17.44 2.92
CA HIS A 70 -21.92 -16.65 3.97
C HIS A 70 -22.40 -17.04 5.38
N ALA A 71 -22.69 -18.34 5.59
CA ALA A 71 -23.16 -18.86 6.88
C ALA A 71 -22.11 -18.74 8.02
N ASP A 72 -20.84 -18.51 7.66
CA ASP A 72 -19.76 -18.15 8.58
C ASP A 72 -19.86 -16.70 9.08
N LEU A 73 -20.51 -15.81 8.32
CA LEU A 73 -20.65 -14.38 8.63
C LEU A 73 -22.04 -14.02 9.19
N VAL A 74 -23.12 -14.61 8.65
CA VAL A 74 -24.50 -14.33 9.07
C VAL A 74 -25.39 -15.58 9.10
N GLU A 75 -26.37 -15.59 9.99
CA GLU A 75 -27.48 -16.55 10.00
C GLU A 75 -28.77 -15.85 9.55
N VAL A 76 -29.43 -16.36 8.50
CA VAL A 76 -30.66 -15.80 7.91
C VAL A 76 -31.89 -16.60 8.34
N LEU A 77 -32.95 -15.93 8.81
CA LEU A 77 -34.17 -16.53 9.34
C LEU A 77 -35.43 -15.81 8.81
N PRO A 78 -36.31 -16.44 8.03
CA PRO A 78 -36.22 -17.81 7.51
C PRO A 78 -35.23 -17.94 6.34
N THR A 79 -34.61 -19.10 6.17
CA THR A 79 -33.69 -19.41 5.04
C THR A 79 -34.40 -19.51 3.69
N SER A 80 -35.70 -19.78 3.70
CA SER A 80 -36.54 -19.79 2.51
C SER A 80 -37.93 -19.28 2.82
N LEU A 81 -38.52 -18.56 1.88
CA LEU A 81 -39.85 -18.00 1.97
C LEU A 81 -40.68 -18.43 0.74
N VAL A 82 -41.91 -18.88 0.97
CA VAL A 82 -42.87 -19.18 -0.11
C VAL A 82 -43.81 -18.00 -0.27
N VAL A 83 -43.94 -17.53 -1.50
CA VAL A 83 -44.77 -16.39 -1.90
C VAL A 83 -45.86 -16.90 -2.85
N SER A 84 -47.11 -16.78 -2.41
CA SER A 84 -48.28 -17.21 -3.19
C SER A 84 -49.00 -16.05 -3.86
N PRO A 85 -49.63 -16.25 -5.04
CA PRO A 85 -50.44 -15.25 -5.72
C PRO A 85 -51.51 -14.62 -4.83
N GLY A 86 -51.75 -13.31 -4.99
CA GLY A 86 -52.87 -12.61 -4.34
C GLY A 86 -54.19 -12.82 -5.08
N ASP A 87 -55.30 -12.34 -4.47
CA ASP A 87 -56.62 -12.40 -5.09
C ASP A 87 -56.63 -11.62 -6.42
N GLY A 88 -56.90 -12.33 -7.53
CA GLY A 88 -56.82 -11.75 -8.88
C GLY A 88 -55.44 -11.79 -9.54
N GLY A 89 -54.46 -12.50 -8.95
CA GLY A 89 -53.12 -12.68 -9.51
C GLY A 89 -52.17 -11.50 -9.30
N PHE A 90 -52.60 -10.46 -8.58
CA PHE A 90 -51.76 -9.33 -8.19
C PHE A 90 -51.34 -9.46 -6.72
N ILE A 91 -50.04 -9.42 -6.44
CA ILE A 91 -49.49 -9.44 -5.08
C ILE A 91 -48.89 -8.08 -4.73
N ASP A 92 -49.06 -7.65 -3.48
CA ASP A 92 -48.33 -6.53 -2.85
C ASP A 92 -48.16 -6.90 -1.37
N ARG A 93 -47.07 -7.62 -1.05
CA ARG A 93 -46.80 -8.14 0.30
C ARG A 93 -45.38 -7.86 0.73
N VAL A 94 -45.22 -7.70 2.05
CA VAL A 94 -43.94 -7.47 2.70
C VAL A 94 -43.66 -8.63 3.64
N TYR A 95 -42.45 -9.17 3.57
CA TYR A 95 -42.00 -10.27 4.43
C TYR A 95 -40.77 -9.85 5.21
N GLU A 96 -40.81 -10.02 6.53
CA GLU A 96 -39.68 -9.71 7.41
C GLU A 96 -38.70 -10.88 7.43
N ILE A 97 -37.42 -10.58 7.20
CA ILE A 97 -36.32 -11.53 7.25
C ILE A 97 -35.35 -11.07 8.34
N GLY A 98 -35.06 -11.96 9.29
CA GLY A 98 -34.08 -11.75 10.34
C GLY A 98 -32.67 -12.13 9.89
N LEU A 99 -31.69 -11.31 10.29
CA LEU A 99 -30.27 -11.54 10.11
C LEU A 99 -29.61 -11.54 11.49
N LYS A 100 -28.78 -12.54 11.78
CA LYS A 100 -27.96 -12.59 12.99
C LYS A 100 -26.49 -12.59 12.63
N GLY A 101 -25.73 -11.62 13.14
CA GLY A 101 -24.29 -11.54 12.91
C GLY A 101 -23.54 -12.67 13.62
N VAL A 102 -22.67 -13.37 12.90
CA VAL A 102 -21.85 -14.49 13.41
C VAL A 102 -20.38 -14.08 13.50
N SER A 103 -19.83 -13.51 12.43
CA SER A 103 -18.43 -13.09 12.32
C SER A 103 -18.35 -11.81 11.47
N PRO A 104 -17.43 -10.87 11.77
CA PRO A 104 -17.27 -9.65 10.97
C PRO A 104 -16.89 -9.96 9.52
N GLY A 105 -17.35 -9.10 8.60
CA GLY A 105 -17.10 -9.22 7.17
C GLY A 105 -18.20 -8.58 6.33
N GLN A 106 -18.03 -8.56 5.01
CA GLN A 106 -19.01 -8.00 4.08
C GLN A 106 -19.26 -8.93 2.88
N PHE A 107 -20.50 -8.98 2.42
CA PHE A 107 -20.92 -9.79 1.28
C PHE A 107 -22.31 -9.37 0.77
N ASP A 108 -22.66 -9.83 -0.44
CA ASP A 108 -24.01 -9.69 -0.98
C ASP A 108 -24.84 -10.95 -0.65
N LEU A 109 -25.92 -10.79 0.11
CA LEU A 109 -26.91 -11.82 0.36
C LEU A 109 -27.95 -11.79 -0.78
N VAL A 110 -27.88 -12.78 -1.66
CA VAL A 110 -28.80 -12.92 -2.80
C VAL A 110 -29.97 -13.85 -2.45
N ALA A 111 -31.19 -13.45 -2.83
CA ALA A 111 -32.38 -14.27 -2.78
C ALA A 111 -32.63 -14.92 -4.17
N GLN A 112 -32.36 -16.22 -4.27
CA GLN A 112 -32.65 -16.99 -5.47
C GLN A 112 -34.14 -17.26 -5.59
N VAL A 113 -34.71 -16.95 -6.76
CA VAL A 113 -36.13 -17.10 -7.04
C VAL A 113 -36.38 -18.35 -7.89
N LEU A 114 -37.24 -19.25 -7.40
CA LEU A 114 -37.63 -20.47 -8.12
C LEU A 114 -39.16 -20.54 -8.30
N PRO A 115 -39.66 -20.82 -9.51
CA PRO A 115 -38.92 -21.01 -10.78
C PRO A 115 -38.42 -19.69 -11.40
N THR A 116 -37.32 -19.78 -12.14
CA THR A 116 -36.65 -18.63 -12.79
C THR A 116 -37.50 -18.05 -13.94
N GLY A 117 -37.48 -16.72 -14.12
CA GLY A 117 -38.12 -16.03 -15.25
C GLY A 117 -39.56 -15.57 -15.00
N ILE A 118 -40.08 -15.74 -13.77
CA ILE A 118 -41.45 -15.33 -13.37
C ILE A 118 -41.45 -13.97 -12.66
N ILE A 119 -40.36 -13.67 -11.95
CA ILE A 119 -40.18 -12.45 -11.17
C ILE A 119 -38.88 -11.78 -11.59
N ASP A 120 -38.88 -10.45 -11.65
CA ASP A 120 -37.68 -9.65 -11.78
C ASP A 120 -36.82 -9.72 -10.49
N VAL A 121 -35.60 -10.25 -10.63
CA VAL A 121 -34.65 -10.50 -9.54
C VAL A 121 -33.54 -9.45 -9.45
N ALA A 122 -33.58 -8.40 -10.26
CA ALA A 122 -32.52 -7.40 -10.32
C ALA A 122 -32.24 -6.73 -8.96
N ALA A 123 -33.26 -6.61 -8.10
CA ALA A 123 -33.15 -6.06 -6.74
C ALA A 123 -33.32 -7.12 -5.63
N ALA A 124 -33.19 -8.41 -5.96
CA ALA A 124 -33.34 -9.52 -5.02
C ALA A 124 -32.03 -9.83 -4.26
N PHE A 125 -31.29 -8.81 -3.86
CA PHE A 125 -30.07 -8.94 -3.05
C PHE A 125 -29.99 -7.81 -2.02
N ILE A 126 -29.27 -8.04 -0.92
CA ILE A 126 -28.84 -6.98 0.00
C ILE A 126 -27.34 -7.11 0.24
N ARG A 127 -26.68 -6.00 0.51
CA ARG A 127 -25.30 -5.96 0.98
C ARG A 127 -25.30 -6.01 2.50
N VAL A 128 -24.75 -7.08 3.06
CA VAL A 128 -24.67 -7.27 4.51
C VAL A 128 -23.26 -6.93 4.97
N THR A 129 -23.17 -6.00 5.91
CA THR A 129 -21.92 -5.67 6.62
C THR A 129 -22.04 -6.14 8.05
N VAL A 130 -21.23 -7.11 8.46
CA VAL A 130 -21.18 -7.59 9.84
C VAL A 130 -20.01 -6.91 10.56
N ALA A 131 -20.28 -6.25 11.67
CA ALA A 131 -19.31 -5.47 12.42
C ALA A 131 -19.12 -6.01 13.85
N ASN A 132 -17.90 -5.96 14.36
CA ASN A 132 -17.58 -6.37 15.73
C ASN A 132 -18.24 -5.49 16.79
N SER A 133 -18.31 -4.17 16.57
CA SER A 133 -18.84 -3.23 17.56
C SER A 133 -19.42 -1.97 16.95
N GLN A 134 -20.65 -1.62 17.36
CA GLN A 134 -21.29 -0.34 17.04
C GLN A 134 -20.50 0.85 17.59
N ALA A 135 -19.89 0.71 18.77
CA ALA A 135 -19.10 1.78 19.36
C ALA A 135 -17.88 2.13 18.49
N ILE A 136 -17.22 1.11 17.91
CA ILE A 136 -16.08 1.33 17.01
C ILE A 136 -16.51 2.05 15.73
N ILE A 137 -17.70 1.74 15.18
CA ILE A 137 -18.27 2.47 14.03
C ILE A 137 -18.43 3.96 14.36
N VAL A 138 -19.07 4.26 15.49
CA VAL A 138 -19.31 5.64 15.92
C VAL A 138 -17.99 6.38 16.17
N ILE A 139 -17.05 5.77 16.89
CA ILE A 139 -15.75 6.37 17.16
C ILE A 139 -14.96 6.59 15.88
N SER A 140 -14.96 5.62 14.96
CA SER A 140 -14.30 5.73 13.65
C SER A 140 -14.87 6.90 12.84
N ASN A 141 -16.19 7.06 12.81
CA ASN A 141 -16.84 8.19 12.15
C ASN A 141 -16.48 9.54 12.81
N VAL A 142 -16.47 9.60 14.14
CA VAL A 142 -16.08 10.81 14.88
C VAL A 142 -14.61 11.18 14.60
N ILE A 143 -13.69 10.21 14.66
CA ILE A 143 -12.28 10.40 14.31
C ILE A 143 -12.15 10.88 12.86
N GLY A 144 -12.95 10.31 11.95
CA GLY A 144 -13.13 10.74 10.56
C GLY A 144 -13.32 12.25 10.40
N TRP A 145 -14.33 12.77 11.10
CA TRP A 145 -14.66 14.19 11.08
C TRP A 145 -13.66 15.07 11.82
N ILE A 146 -13.02 14.55 12.89
CA ILE A 146 -11.96 15.28 13.61
C ILE A 146 -10.74 15.48 12.71
N TYR A 147 -10.28 14.44 11.99
CA TYR A 147 -9.13 14.62 11.10
C TYR A 147 -9.47 15.49 9.90
N PHE A 148 -10.70 15.38 9.36
CA PHE A 148 -11.18 16.29 8.33
C PHE A 148 -11.13 17.75 8.82
N ALA A 149 -11.57 18.01 10.06
CA ALA A 149 -11.51 19.33 10.65
C ALA A 149 -10.07 19.81 10.84
N ALA A 150 -9.17 18.96 11.35
CA ALA A 150 -7.76 19.28 11.51
C ALA A 150 -7.12 19.67 10.17
N TRP A 151 -7.29 18.84 9.14
CA TRP A 151 -6.80 19.12 7.80
C TRP A 151 -7.46 20.36 7.17
N THR A 152 -8.75 20.57 7.35
CA THR A 152 -9.44 21.77 6.85
C THR A 152 -8.88 23.04 7.48
N VAL A 153 -8.71 23.06 8.81
CA VAL A 153 -8.18 24.22 9.53
C VAL A 153 -6.72 24.49 9.14
N SER A 154 -5.94 23.45 8.79
CA SER A 154 -4.52 23.56 8.43
C SER A 154 -4.23 24.54 7.28
N PHE A 155 -5.15 24.70 6.31
CA PHE A 155 -4.95 25.59 5.16
C PHE A 155 -5.06 27.09 5.51
N TRP A 156 -5.83 27.44 6.55
CA TRP A 156 -6.16 28.83 6.87
C TRP A 156 -5.00 29.67 7.41
N PRO A 157 -4.15 29.17 8.33
CA PRO A 157 -3.01 29.92 8.83
C PRO A 157 -2.13 30.53 7.72
N GLN A 158 -1.80 29.75 6.68
CA GLN A 158 -0.98 30.24 5.58
C GLN A 158 -1.71 31.34 4.79
N MET A 159 -3.00 31.14 4.48
CA MET A 159 -3.82 32.15 3.80
C MET A 159 -3.91 33.46 4.60
N ILE A 160 -4.06 33.37 5.92
CA ILE A 160 -4.12 34.52 6.82
C ILE A 160 -2.77 35.24 6.89
N ILE A 161 -1.65 34.52 6.95
CA ILE A 161 -0.30 35.11 6.94
C ILE A 161 -0.05 35.86 5.63
N ASN A 162 -0.41 35.26 4.49
CA ASN A 162 -0.29 35.89 3.17
C ASN A 162 -1.11 37.19 3.12
N TYR A 163 -2.35 37.15 3.61
CA TYR A 163 -3.23 38.33 3.71
C TYR A 163 -2.64 39.40 4.64
N ARG A 164 -2.21 39.05 5.87
CA ARG A 164 -1.69 40.02 6.83
C ARG A 164 -0.40 40.67 6.36
N ARG A 165 0.48 39.92 5.70
CA ARG A 165 1.76 40.43 5.18
C ARG A 165 1.62 41.13 3.83
N GLN A 166 0.47 41.00 3.16
CA GLN A 166 0.27 41.39 1.76
C GLN A 166 1.40 40.87 0.85
N SER A 167 1.97 39.71 1.21
CA SER A 167 3.13 39.13 0.54
C SER A 167 3.11 37.61 0.70
N VAL A 168 3.40 36.90 -0.39
CA VAL A 168 3.56 35.44 -0.42
C VAL A 168 5.03 35.02 -0.32
N VAL A 169 5.95 35.98 -0.11
CA VAL A 169 7.39 35.71 0.00
C VAL A 169 7.66 34.79 1.19
N GLY A 170 8.14 33.58 0.87
CA GLY A 170 8.41 32.49 1.80
C GLY A 170 7.59 31.21 1.56
N LEU A 171 6.54 31.29 0.74
CA LEU A 171 5.76 30.14 0.27
C LEU A 171 6.37 29.60 -1.03
N SER A 172 6.71 28.32 -1.09
CA SER A 172 7.24 27.70 -2.32
C SER A 172 6.14 27.55 -3.38
N PHE A 173 6.36 28.10 -4.57
CA PHE A 173 5.42 27.94 -5.69
C PHE A 173 5.39 26.51 -6.22
N ASP A 174 6.52 25.78 -6.16
CA ASP A 174 6.59 24.35 -6.48
C ASP A 174 5.68 23.55 -5.56
N PHE A 175 5.75 23.81 -4.25
CA PHE A 175 4.87 23.17 -3.26
C PHE A 175 3.41 23.44 -3.59
N LEU A 176 3.06 24.69 -3.88
CA LEU A 176 1.68 25.09 -4.14
C LEU A 176 1.12 24.48 -5.44
N THR A 177 1.87 24.52 -6.54
CA THR A 177 1.44 23.95 -7.83
C THR A 177 1.33 22.44 -7.78
N LEU A 178 2.28 21.74 -7.14
CA LEU A 178 2.18 20.29 -6.94
C LEU A 178 0.97 19.92 -6.09
N ASN A 179 0.71 20.65 -5.00
CA ASN A 179 -0.49 20.44 -4.18
C ASN A 179 -1.77 20.61 -5.00
N LEU A 180 -1.85 21.62 -5.87
CA LEU A 180 -3.04 21.84 -6.68
C LEU A 180 -3.34 20.62 -7.56
N VAL A 181 -2.33 20.15 -8.32
CA VAL A 181 -2.46 18.94 -9.16
C VAL A 181 -2.89 17.75 -8.32
N GLY A 182 -2.19 17.49 -7.21
CA GLY A 182 -2.50 16.36 -6.33
C GLY A 182 -3.91 16.42 -5.77
N HIS A 183 -4.32 17.54 -5.17
CA HIS A 183 -5.66 17.66 -4.60
C HIS A 183 -6.76 17.54 -5.65
N SER A 184 -6.57 18.09 -6.85
CA SER A 184 -7.54 17.96 -7.94
C SER A 184 -7.73 16.50 -8.37
N VAL A 185 -6.65 15.77 -8.64
CA VAL A 185 -6.77 14.36 -9.09
C VAL A 185 -7.31 13.45 -7.97
N TYR A 186 -7.01 13.75 -6.71
CA TYR A 186 -7.56 13.04 -5.56
C TYR A 186 -9.05 13.32 -5.33
N ALA A 187 -9.47 14.57 -5.53
CA ALA A 187 -10.88 14.92 -5.50
C ALA A 187 -11.65 14.21 -6.62
N THR A 188 -11.08 14.12 -7.83
CA THR A 188 -11.67 13.33 -8.92
C THR A 188 -11.85 11.86 -8.52
N PHE A 189 -10.80 11.24 -7.96
CA PHE A 189 -10.86 9.86 -7.45
C PHE A 189 -11.96 9.67 -6.40
N ASN A 190 -11.93 10.46 -5.33
CA ASN A 190 -12.87 10.32 -4.21
C ASN A 190 -14.31 10.60 -4.66
N CYS A 191 -14.55 11.65 -5.45
CA CYS A 191 -15.88 11.96 -5.95
C CYS A 191 -16.42 10.86 -6.88
N ALA A 192 -15.58 10.33 -7.77
CA ALA A 192 -16.01 9.28 -8.70
C ALA A 192 -16.34 7.97 -7.96
N LEU A 193 -15.46 7.53 -7.05
CA LEU A 193 -15.66 6.28 -6.31
C LEU A 193 -16.79 6.38 -5.26
N PHE A 194 -17.09 7.59 -4.76
CA PHE A 194 -18.16 7.80 -3.78
C PHE A 194 -19.55 8.06 -4.39
N TRP A 195 -19.64 8.75 -5.53
CA TRP A 195 -20.93 9.12 -6.13
C TRP A 195 -21.32 8.32 -7.38
N SER A 196 -20.38 7.65 -8.05
CA SER A 196 -20.70 6.85 -9.23
C SER A 196 -20.96 5.39 -8.84
N ALA A 197 -22.23 4.99 -8.86
CA ALA A 197 -22.63 3.60 -8.63
C ALA A 197 -21.94 2.62 -9.59
N TYR A 198 -21.65 3.05 -10.83
CA TYR A 198 -20.92 2.22 -11.79
C TYR A 198 -19.46 1.96 -11.36
N ILE A 199 -18.77 2.99 -10.86
CA ILE A 199 -17.37 2.87 -10.42
C ILE A 199 -17.28 2.12 -9.10
N GLU A 200 -18.21 2.39 -8.19
CA GLU A 200 -18.33 1.65 -6.94
C GLU A 200 -18.58 0.17 -7.21
N GLN A 201 -19.48 -0.17 -8.14
CA GLN A 201 -19.70 -1.57 -8.52
C GLN A 201 -18.44 -2.19 -9.11
N GLU A 202 -17.72 -1.49 -9.98
CA GLU A 202 -16.45 -1.96 -10.54
C GLU A 202 -15.40 -2.23 -9.45
N TYR A 203 -15.40 -1.44 -8.38
CA TYR A 203 -14.55 -1.65 -7.21
C TYR A 203 -14.95 -2.88 -6.42
N LEU A 204 -16.25 -3.07 -6.18
CA LEU A 204 -16.78 -4.19 -5.41
C LEU A 204 -16.67 -5.53 -6.15
N ASP A 205 -16.82 -5.52 -7.48
CA ASP A 205 -16.58 -6.70 -8.32
C ASP A 205 -15.14 -7.22 -8.17
N ARG A 206 -14.17 -6.30 -8.00
CA ARG A 206 -12.76 -6.63 -7.73
C ARG A 206 -12.49 -6.93 -6.25
N ASN A 207 -13.30 -6.42 -5.34
CA ASN A 207 -13.16 -6.58 -3.90
C ASN A 207 -14.48 -7.09 -3.27
N PRO A 208 -14.88 -8.36 -3.49
CA PRO A 208 -16.20 -8.85 -3.08
C PRO A 208 -16.46 -8.84 -1.57
N ARG A 209 -15.40 -8.68 -0.77
CA ARG A 209 -15.43 -8.58 0.70
C ARG A 209 -15.03 -7.20 1.22
N GLY A 210 -14.69 -6.28 0.35
CA GLY A 210 -14.13 -4.98 0.69
C GLY A 210 -15.20 -3.90 0.80
N LEU A 211 -15.09 -3.06 1.82
CA LEU A 211 -15.90 -1.85 1.92
C LEU A 211 -15.43 -0.81 0.89
N ASN A 212 -16.34 0.07 0.45
CA ASN A 212 -15.93 1.27 -0.27
C ASN A 212 -14.96 2.07 0.64
N PRO A 213 -13.69 2.24 0.22
CA PRO A 213 -12.66 2.77 1.10
C PRO A 213 -12.79 4.29 1.26
N VAL A 214 -13.55 4.95 0.39
CA VAL A 214 -13.78 6.38 0.39
C VAL A 214 -15.01 6.71 1.23
N LEU A 215 -14.80 7.47 2.31
CA LEU A 215 -15.88 7.93 3.18
C LEU A 215 -16.27 9.38 2.83
N ALA A 216 -17.44 9.81 3.30
CA ALA A 216 -17.95 11.16 3.03
C ALA A 216 -16.99 12.27 3.46
N ASN A 217 -16.27 12.07 4.57
CA ASN A 217 -15.28 13.02 5.07
C ASN A 217 -14.01 13.09 4.18
N ASP A 218 -13.69 12.04 3.42
CA ASP A 218 -12.57 12.04 2.46
C ASP A 218 -12.91 12.83 1.20
N VAL A 219 -14.16 12.71 0.72
CA VAL A 219 -14.72 13.55 -0.34
C VAL A 219 -14.70 15.01 0.08
N ALA A 220 -15.24 15.32 1.27
CA ALA A 220 -15.26 16.67 1.81
C ALA A 220 -13.85 17.27 1.91
N PHE A 221 -12.87 16.51 2.44
CA PHE A 221 -11.48 16.93 2.55
C PHE A 221 -10.89 17.26 1.18
N SER A 222 -11.00 16.35 0.22
CA SER A 222 -10.36 16.49 -1.09
C SER A 222 -10.90 17.67 -1.90
N ILE A 223 -12.22 17.91 -1.85
CA ILE A 223 -12.86 19.09 -2.45
C ILE A 223 -12.38 20.37 -1.74
N HIS A 224 -12.46 20.43 -0.41
CA HIS A 224 -12.03 21.59 0.36
C HIS A 224 -10.57 21.94 0.09
N ALA A 225 -9.67 20.95 0.13
CA ALA A 225 -8.26 21.13 -0.10
C ALA A 225 -7.97 21.68 -1.51
N THR A 226 -8.71 21.24 -2.52
CA THR A 226 -8.61 21.78 -3.89
C THR A 226 -9.01 23.26 -3.93
N ILE A 227 -10.13 23.61 -3.30
CA ILE A 227 -10.61 25.01 -3.24
C ILE A 227 -9.64 25.90 -2.46
N ALA A 228 -9.20 25.47 -1.27
CA ALA A 228 -8.26 26.22 -0.44
C ALA A 228 -6.91 26.45 -1.14
N THR A 229 -6.44 25.44 -1.87
CA THR A 229 -5.23 25.56 -2.69
C THR A 229 -5.43 26.55 -3.85
N LEU A 230 -6.57 26.52 -4.54
CA LEU A 230 -6.92 27.51 -5.57
C LEU A 230 -6.98 28.93 -5.01
N LEU A 231 -7.53 29.13 -3.82
CA LEU A 231 -7.56 30.42 -3.15
C LEU A 231 -6.14 30.92 -2.81
N THR A 232 -5.27 30.02 -2.36
CA THR A 232 -3.85 30.34 -2.09
C THR A 232 -3.11 30.67 -3.38
N VAL A 233 -3.39 29.96 -4.48
CA VAL A 233 -2.88 30.30 -5.81
C VAL A 233 -3.36 31.67 -6.26
N ALA A 234 -4.63 32.02 -6.02
CA ALA A 234 -5.16 33.35 -6.29
C ALA A 234 -4.41 34.43 -5.49
N GLN A 235 -4.08 34.18 -4.21
CA GLN A 235 -3.26 35.09 -3.42
C GLN A 235 -1.87 35.33 -4.03
N CYS A 236 -1.27 34.33 -4.68
CA CYS A 236 0.02 34.49 -5.39
C CYS A 236 -0.05 35.40 -6.63
N PHE A 237 -1.25 35.63 -7.18
CA PHE A 237 -1.47 36.60 -8.26
C PHE A 237 -1.77 38.02 -7.75
N ILE A 238 -2.22 38.15 -6.49
CA ILE A 238 -2.67 39.42 -5.91
C ILE A 238 -1.56 40.08 -5.07
N TYR A 239 -0.81 39.29 -4.30
CA TYR A 239 0.17 39.79 -3.33
C TYR A 239 1.60 39.78 -3.86
N GLU A 240 2.47 40.55 -3.18
CA GLU A 240 3.89 40.66 -3.50
C GLU A 240 4.57 39.28 -3.45
N ARG A 241 5.16 38.85 -4.58
CA ARG A 241 5.76 37.53 -4.76
C ARG A 241 7.28 37.55 -4.99
N GLY A 242 7.87 38.73 -5.17
CA GLY A 242 9.28 38.87 -5.55
C GLY A 242 9.63 38.04 -6.79
N GLU A 243 10.81 37.41 -6.77
CA GLU A 243 11.37 36.60 -7.88
C GLU A 243 10.93 35.12 -7.84
N GLN A 244 9.95 34.76 -7.01
CA GLN A 244 9.51 33.36 -6.87
C GLN A 244 8.76 32.88 -8.12
N LYS A 245 9.18 31.74 -8.64
CA LYS A 245 8.59 31.08 -9.82
C LYS A 245 8.57 29.57 -9.62
N VAL A 246 7.66 28.91 -10.33
CA VAL A 246 7.64 27.43 -10.41
C VAL A 246 8.91 26.98 -11.14
N SER A 247 9.64 26.04 -10.54
CA SER A 247 10.89 25.52 -11.08
C SER A 247 10.67 24.68 -12.33
N ARG A 248 11.71 24.58 -13.17
CA ARG A 248 11.70 23.71 -14.36
C ARG A 248 11.53 22.23 -13.97
N ILE A 249 12.02 21.85 -12.78
CA ILE A 249 11.88 20.49 -12.25
C ILE A 249 10.41 20.21 -11.93
N ALA A 250 9.75 21.11 -11.21
CA ALA A 250 8.32 20.98 -10.89
C ALA A 250 7.47 20.92 -12.17
N TRP A 251 7.76 21.78 -13.15
CA TRP A 251 7.11 21.71 -14.47
C TRP A 251 7.36 20.38 -15.18
N GLY A 252 8.59 19.85 -15.18
CA GLY A 252 8.90 18.55 -15.76
C GLY A 252 8.11 17.40 -15.11
N ILE A 253 7.98 17.42 -13.78
CA ILE A 253 7.18 16.43 -13.04
C ILE A 253 5.70 16.55 -13.42
N ILE A 254 5.15 17.77 -13.47
CA ILE A 254 3.75 18.01 -13.86
C ILE A 254 3.51 17.55 -15.30
N SER A 255 4.45 17.79 -16.21
CA SER A 255 4.37 17.30 -17.59
C SER A 255 4.35 15.78 -17.66
N ILE A 256 5.17 15.09 -16.84
CA ILE A 256 5.13 13.62 -16.74
C ILE A 256 3.75 13.15 -16.26
N PHE A 257 3.21 13.74 -15.19
CA PHE A 257 1.88 13.39 -14.70
C PHE A 257 0.80 13.65 -15.76
N ALA A 258 0.87 14.76 -16.48
CA ALA A 258 -0.06 15.05 -17.56
C ALA A 258 -0.01 13.99 -18.67
N VAL A 259 1.20 13.56 -19.08
CA VAL A 259 1.37 12.47 -20.05
C VAL A 259 0.78 11.17 -19.53
N VAL A 260 1.05 10.79 -18.27
CA VAL A 260 0.49 9.58 -17.65
C VAL A 260 -1.03 9.61 -17.63
N ILE A 261 -1.65 10.75 -17.26
CA ILE A 261 -3.10 10.92 -17.26
C ILE A 261 -3.67 10.78 -18.67
N VAL A 262 -3.03 11.39 -19.67
CA VAL A 262 -3.47 11.31 -21.06
C VAL A 262 -3.37 9.87 -21.58
N VAL A 263 -2.26 9.19 -21.33
CA VAL A 263 -2.07 7.79 -21.74
C VAL A 263 -3.10 6.88 -21.05
N ALA A 264 -3.30 7.02 -19.75
CA ALA A 264 -4.31 6.24 -19.03
C ALA A 264 -5.73 6.51 -19.56
N GLY A 265 -6.06 7.76 -19.89
CA GLY A 265 -7.34 8.11 -20.51
C GLY A 265 -7.51 7.49 -21.90
N ILE A 266 -6.45 7.41 -22.71
CA ILE A 266 -6.47 6.70 -24.00
C ILE A 266 -6.68 5.19 -23.80
N LEU A 267 -6.05 4.60 -22.78
CA LEU A 267 -6.23 3.18 -22.45
C LEU A 267 -7.68 2.86 -22.04
N VAL A 268 -8.35 3.78 -21.32
CA VAL A 268 -9.78 3.65 -21.05
C VAL A 268 -10.60 3.77 -22.33
N GLY A 269 -10.28 4.74 -23.19
CA GLY A 269 -10.98 4.93 -24.47
C GLY A 269 -10.75 3.81 -25.50
N THR A 270 -9.80 2.90 -25.25
CA THR A 270 -9.50 1.73 -26.09
C THR A 270 -9.90 0.42 -25.41
N ASP A 271 -10.73 0.49 -24.35
CA ASP A 271 -11.21 -0.64 -23.54
C ASP A 271 -10.08 -1.54 -22.98
N THR A 272 -8.85 -1.02 -22.93
CA THR A 272 -7.70 -1.72 -22.34
C THR A 272 -7.68 -1.51 -20.83
N PHE A 273 -8.12 -0.33 -20.37
CA PHE A 273 -8.33 -0.01 -18.96
C PHE A 273 -9.81 0.13 -18.68
N HIS A 274 -10.24 -0.29 -17.50
CA HIS A 274 -11.54 0.12 -17.00
C HIS A 274 -11.43 1.50 -16.31
N TRP A 275 -12.57 2.12 -15.99
CA TRP A 275 -12.57 3.45 -15.41
C TRP A 275 -11.94 3.48 -14.02
N LEU A 276 -12.11 2.42 -13.22
CA LEU A 276 -11.46 2.31 -11.93
C LEU A 276 -9.92 2.29 -12.06
N ASP A 277 -9.35 1.68 -13.11
CA ASP A 277 -7.90 1.67 -13.34
C ASP A 277 -7.36 3.08 -13.58
N PHE A 278 -8.08 3.88 -14.37
CA PHE A 278 -7.74 5.29 -14.55
C PHE A 278 -7.82 6.08 -13.25
N LEU A 279 -8.85 5.85 -12.45
CA LEU A 279 -9.02 6.49 -11.14
C LEU A 279 -7.90 6.09 -10.17
N TYR A 280 -7.46 4.84 -10.17
CA TYR A 280 -6.27 4.43 -9.42
C TYR A 280 -4.99 5.12 -9.91
N VAL A 281 -4.82 5.32 -11.22
CA VAL A 281 -3.70 6.13 -11.74
C VAL A 281 -3.74 7.55 -11.15
N LEU A 282 -4.91 8.18 -11.07
CA LEU A 282 -5.07 9.49 -10.44
C LEU A 282 -4.71 9.47 -8.95
N SER A 283 -5.14 8.46 -8.21
CA SER A 283 -4.83 8.30 -6.79
C SER A 283 -3.32 8.08 -6.56
N TYR A 284 -2.65 7.30 -7.41
CA TYR A 284 -1.19 7.12 -7.36
C TYR A 284 -0.41 8.39 -7.71
N ILE A 285 -0.93 9.21 -8.63
CA ILE A 285 -0.35 10.55 -8.90
C ILE A 285 -0.47 11.42 -7.65
N LYS A 286 -1.62 11.42 -6.95
CA LYS A 286 -1.76 12.10 -5.67
C LYS A 286 -0.73 11.61 -4.65
N LEU A 287 -0.58 10.30 -4.50
CA LEU A 287 0.39 9.72 -3.58
C LEU A 287 1.82 10.17 -3.91
N SER A 288 2.18 10.12 -5.20
CA SER A 288 3.46 10.58 -5.72
C SER A 288 3.70 12.06 -5.42
N VAL A 289 2.69 12.91 -5.65
CA VAL A 289 2.71 14.33 -5.28
C VAL A 289 2.98 14.50 -3.79
N THR A 290 2.31 13.75 -2.92
CA THR A 290 2.51 13.83 -1.46
C THR A 290 3.95 13.50 -1.07
N LEU A 291 4.58 12.53 -1.72
CA LEU A 291 5.97 12.14 -1.46
C LEU A 291 6.99 13.25 -1.84
N ILE A 292 6.71 14.00 -2.91
CA ILE A 292 7.68 14.97 -3.47
C ILE A 292 7.42 16.42 -3.05
N LYS A 293 6.16 16.81 -2.82
CA LYS A 293 5.73 18.22 -2.70
C LYS A 293 6.40 18.94 -1.54
N TYR A 294 6.67 18.23 -0.45
CA TYR A 294 7.24 18.78 0.78
C TYR A 294 8.75 19.08 0.61
N VAL A 295 9.43 18.43 -0.34
CA VAL A 295 10.88 18.60 -0.56
C VAL A 295 11.27 20.04 -0.91
N PRO A 296 10.63 20.73 -1.88
CA PRO A 296 10.91 22.14 -2.14
C PRO A 296 10.82 23.05 -0.91
N GLN A 297 9.80 22.87 -0.06
CA GLN A 297 9.61 23.70 1.14
C GLN A 297 10.67 23.38 2.20
N ALA A 298 10.98 22.09 2.41
CA ALA A 298 12.04 21.66 3.31
C ALA A 298 13.39 22.23 2.89
N VAL A 299 13.68 22.24 1.58
CA VAL A 299 14.89 22.83 0.99
C VAL A 299 14.88 24.36 1.14
N LEU A 300 13.75 25.02 0.94
CA LEU A 300 13.63 26.48 1.08
C LEU A 300 13.89 26.93 2.52
N ASN A 301 13.23 26.30 3.50
CA ASN A 301 13.46 26.54 4.93
C ASN A 301 14.94 26.35 5.28
N PHE A 302 15.54 25.29 4.73
CA PHE A 302 16.95 24.99 4.92
C PHE A 302 17.88 26.05 4.30
N ARG A 303 17.60 26.52 3.09
CA ARG A 303 18.40 27.55 2.39
C ARG A 303 18.32 28.89 3.12
N ARG A 304 17.13 29.26 3.58
CA ARG A 304 16.88 30.50 4.34
C ARG A 304 17.35 30.41 5.79
N LYS A 305 17.63 29.19 6.29
CA LYS A 305 17.88 28.89 7.72
C LYS A 305 16.78 29.47 8.61
N SER A 306 15.56 29.53 8.10
CA SER A 306 14.43 30.20 8.71
C SER A 306 13.14 29.59 8.18
N THR A 307 12.18 29.38 9.08
CA THR A 307 10.80 29.01 8.77
C THR A 307 9.87 30.22 8.74
N VAL A 308 10.40 31.44 8.84
CA VAL A 308 9.59 32.67 8.82
C VAL A 308 8.87 32.79 7.47
N GLY A 309 7.54 32.90 7.53
CA GLY A 309 6.65 32.91 6.35
C GLY A 309 6.04 31.55 5.99
N TRP A 310 6.36 30.48 6.73
CA TRP A 310 5.73 29.16 6.65
C TRP A 310 4.98 28.86 7.96
N SER A 311 3.67 28.64 7.91
CA SER A 311 2.88 28.35 9.11
C SER A 311 3.25 26.99 9.72
N ILE A 312 3.66 27.00 10.98
CA ILE A 312 3.90 25.78 11.76
C ILE A 312 2.57 25.17 12.25
N GLU A 313 1.55 26.00 12.45
CA GLU A 313 0.21 25.57 12.84
C GLU A 313 -0.40 24.67 11.76
N ASN A 314 -0.19 25.01 10.48
CA ASN A 314 -0.55 24.15 9.35
C ASN A 314 0.06 22.75 9.50
N VAL A 315 1.37 22.68 9.73
CA VAL A 315 2.12 21.42 9.88
C VAL A 315 1.63 20.58 11.07
N LEU A 316 1.36 21.21 12.23
CA LEU A 316 0.88 20.50 13.41
C LEU A 316 -0.52 19.90 13.20
N LEU A 317 -1.38 20.61 12.46
CA LEU A 317 -2.71 20.16 12.11
C LEU A 317 -2.68 19.08 11.00
N ASP A 318 -1.75 19.18 10.04
CA ASP A 318 -1.50 18.13 9.04
C ASP A 318 -1.03 16.83 9.71
N PHE A 319 -0.10 16.94 10.67
CA PHE A 319 0.39 15.80 11.47
C PHE A 319 -0.74 15.12 12.24
N THR A 320 -1.58 15.93 12.89
CA THR A 320 -2.75 15.43 13.65
C THR A 320 -3.74 14.75 12.71
N GLY A 321 -4.02 15.35 11.55
CA GLY A 321 -4.90 14.78 10.54
C GLY A 321 -4.39 13.46 9.99
N GLY A 322 -3.10 13.37 9.66
CA GLY A 322 -2.45 12.16 9.16
C GLY A 322 -2.48 11.01 10.17
N MET A 323 -2.18 11.28 11.44
CA MET A 323 -2.26 10.27 12.51
C MET A 323 -3.67 9.73 12.71
N LEU A 324 -4.66 10.62 12.82
CA LEU A 324 -6.06 10.24 13.04
C LEU A 324 -6.67 9.53 11.83
N SER A 325 -6.28 9.90 10.61
CA SER A 325 -6.70 9.21 9.39
C SER A 325 -6.20 7.77 9.35
N MET A 326 -4.92 7.52 9.68
CA MET A 326 -4.39 6.16 9.79
C MET A 326 -5.08 5.37 10.91
N LEU A 327 -5.34 6.00 12.06
CA LEU A 327 -6.07 5.37 13.16
C LEU A 327 -7.49 4.94 12.74
N GLN A 328 -8.21 5.78 11.99
CA GLN A 328 -9.53 5.43 11.46
C GLN A 328 -9.48 4.17 10.59
N MET A 329 -8.49 4.08 9.70
CA MET A 329 -8.33 2.91 8.81
C MET A 329 -8.03 1.64 9.61
N LEU A 330 -7.17 1.71 10.63
CA LEU A 330 -6.88 0.58 11.52
C LEU A 330 -8.13 0.12 12.30
N MET A 331 -8.93 1.07 12.78
CA MET A 331 -10.19 0.75 13.48
C MET A 331 -11.20 0.08 12.57
N ASN A 332 -11.33 0.55 11.32
CA ASN A 332 -12.23 -0.07 10.34
C ASN A 332 -11.76 -1.48 9.95
N GLY A 333 -10.47 -1.65 9.67
CA GLY A 333 -9.90 -2.97 9.35
C GLY A 333 -10.16 -3.99 10.47
N TYR A 334 -10.02 -3.58 11.73
CA TYR A 334 -10.38 -4.43 12.87
C TYR A 334 -11.89 -4.68 13.00
N ASN A 335 -12.72 -3.65 12.81
CA ASN A 335 -14.15 -3.76 13.08
C ASN A 335 -14.91 -4.62 12.07
N TYR A 336 -14.44 -4.63 10.81
CA TYR A 336 -15.05 -5.33 9.70
C TYR A 336 -14.24 -6.54 9.22
N ASP A 337 -13.13 -6.86 9.90
CA ASP A 337 -12.13 -7.87 9.47
C ASP A 337 -11.62 -7.66 8.03
N ASP A 338 -11.54 -6.39 7.65
CA ASP A 338 -11.19 -5.94 6.31
C ASP A 338 -9.85 -5.19 6.31
N TRP A 339 -8.80 -5.92 6.72
CA TRP A 339 -7.43 -5.42 6.69
C TRP A 339 -6.92 -5.19 5.27
N ALA A 340 -7.50 -5.90 4.30
CA ALA A 340 -7.18 -5.75 2.89
C ALA A 340 -7.55 -4.34 2.39
N SER A 341 -8.70 -3.79 2.78
CA SER A 341 -9.12 -2.44 2.39
C SER A 341 -8.25 -1.31 2.93
N ILE A 342 -7.45 -1.53 3.99
CA ILE A 342 -6.41 -0.56 4.39
C ILE A 342 -5.41 -0.31 3.24
N PHE A 343 -5.21 -1.34 2.41
CA PHE A 343 -4.33 -1.32 1.25
C PHE A 343 -5.10 -1.31 -0.09
N GLY A 344 -6.43 -1.49 -0.09
CA GLY A 344 -7.32 -1.29 -1.24
C GLY A 344 -7.45 0.18 -1.67
N ASP A 345 -7.26 1.12 -0.73
CA ASP A 345 -6.89 2.51 -1.02
C ASP A 345 -5.50 2.84 -0.45
N PRO A 346 -4.43 2.47 -1.18
CA PRO A 346 -3.05 2.73 -0.74
C PRO A 346 -2.75 4.24 -0.66
N THR A 347 -3.58 5.08 -1.27
CA THR A 347 -3.41 6.53 -1.31
C THR A 347 -3.77 7.13 0.03
N LYS A 348 -4.87 6.73 0.67
CA LYS A 348 -5.28 7.27 1.97
C LYS A 348 -4.28 6.94 3.08
N PHE A 349 -3.89 5.67 3.20
CA PHE A 349 -2.87 5.25 4.17
C PHE A 349 -1.52 5.92 3.89
N GLY A 350 -1.07 5.89 2.63
CA GLY A 350 0.18 6.52 2.22
C GLY A 350 0.20 8.03 2.42
N LEU A 351 -0.93 8.72 2.22
CA LEU A 351 -1.07 10.16 2.47
C LEU A 351 -0.84 10.46 3.95
N GLY A 352 -1.50 9.72 4.86
CA GLY A 352 -1.28 9.85 6.30
C GLY A 352 0.17 9.60 6.71
N LEU A 353 0.76 8.52 6.21
CA LEU A 353 2.14 8.13 6.54
C LEU A 353 3.17 9.16 6.06
N PHE A 354 3.16 9.52 4.77
CA PHE A 354 4.14 10.44 4.21
C PHE A 354 3.95 11.86 4.76
N SER A 355 2.72 12.29 5.04
CA SER A 355 2.47 13.58 5.68
C SER A 355 3.12 13.64 7.06
N VAL A 356 2.84 12.66 7.92
CA VAL A 356 3.43 12.56 9.27
C VAL A 356 4.97 12.58 9.23
N LEU A 357 5.59 11.87 8.29
CA LEU A 357 7.05 11.86 8.16
C LEU A 357 7.63 13.25 7.81
N PHE A 358 7.03 13.96 6.86
CA PHE A 358 7.46 15.31 6.48
C PHE A 358 7.10 16.35 7.54
N ASP A 359 5.99 16.19 8.25
CA ASP A 359 5.60 17.08 9.33
C ASP A 359 6.57 16.99 10.50
N ILE A 360 7.01 15.79 10.86
CA ILE A 360 8.10 15.61 11.83
C ILE A 360 9.35 16.38 11.36
N LEU A 361 9.70 16.30 10.08
CA LEU A 361 10.83 17.06 9.52
C LEU A 361 10.61 18.58 9.72
N PHE A 362 9.43 19.11 9.42
CA PHE A 362 9.13 20.53 9.56
C PHE A 362 9.06 21.00 11.02
N ILE A 363 8.49 20.21 11.92
CA ILE A 363 8.49 20.43 13.37
C ILE A 363 9.93 20.52 13.87
N VAL A 364 10.80 19.60 13.43
CA VAL A 364 12.23 19.63 13.73
C VAL A 364 12.90 20.88 13.15
N GLN A 365 12.61 21.26 11.89
CA GLN A 365 13.14 22.49 11.30
C GLN A 365 12.75 23.72 12.12
N HIS A 366 11.48 23.83 12.52
CA HIS A 366 10.93 25.00 13.19
C HIS A 366 11.36 25.10 14.66
N TYR A 367 11.06 24.09 15.48
CA TYR A 367 11.26 24.16 16.92
C TYR A 367 12.67 23.80 17.36
N ILE A 368 13.44 23.09 16.53
CA ILE A 368 14.77 22.60 16.90
C ILE A 368 15.86 23.31 16.11
N LEU A 369 15.82 23.30 14.77
CA LEU A 369 16.92 23.79 13.95
C LEU A 369 16.94 25.32 13.81
N TYR A 370 15.77 25.97 13.67
CA TYR A 370 15.66 27.40 13.34
C TYR A 370 14.91 28.23 14.40
N ARG A 371 14.82 27.73 15.64
CA ARG A 371 14.08 28.30 16.77
C ARG A 371 14.35 29.78 17.06
N ASN A 372 15.59 30.24 16.87
CA ASN A 372 16.07 31.53 17.40
C ASN A 372 16.21 32.65 16.36
N ARG A 373 15.68 32.51 15.14
CA ARG A 373 15.81 33.54 14.07
C ARG A 373 14.51 34.32 13.81
N ALA A 374 13.83 34.71 14.89
CA ALA A 374 12.53 35.41 14.86
C ALA A 374 12.63 36.94 14.73
N ASP A 375 13.81 37.53 14.50
CA ASP A 375 13.92 38.98 14.37
C ASP A 375 13.66 39.45 12.93
N SER A 376 12.45 39.95 12.71
CA SER A 376 11.96 40.55 11.46
C SER A 376 12.72 41.79 10.98
N LYS A 377 13.84 42.19 11.62
CA LYS A 377 14.61 43.38 11.26
C LYS A 377 15.82 43.14 10.35
N THR A 378 16.30 41.91 10.21
CA THR A 378 17.55 41.62 9.46
C THR A 378 17.34 41.23 7.98
N LEU A 379 16.09 41.15 7.49
CA LEU A 379 15.80 40.68 6.13
C LEU A 379 15.73 41.79 5.07
N GLN A 380 15.81 43.07 5.46
CA GLN A 380 15.81 44.20 4.50
C GLN A 380 17.19 44.58 3.98
N GLU A 381 18.28 44.24 4.68
CA GLU A 381 19.64 44.65 4.27
C GLU A 381 20.25 43.75 3.19
N ASP A 382 20.04 42.43 3.25
CA ASP A 382 20.64 41.48 2.28
C ASP A 382 20.01 41.50 0.88
N SER A 383 18.85 42.15 0.70
CA SER A 383 18.18 42.25 -0.61
C SER A 383 18.79 43.34 -1.50
N SER A 384 19.61 44.24 -0.93
CA SER A 384 20.10 45.44 -1.61
C SER A 384 21.49 45.32 -2.23
N THR A 385 22.18 44.19 -2.04
CA THR A 385 23.59 44.06 -2.43
C THR A 385 23.89 42.79 -3.21
N THR A 386 23.18 42.53 -4.31
CA THR A 386 23.71 41.67 -5.39
C THR A 386 23.06 42.03 -6.73
N THR A 387 23.42 43.19 -7.28
CA THR A 387 23.17 43.50 -8.69
C THR A 387 24.23 42.78 -9.52
N THR A 388 23.88 41.63 -10.11
CA THR A 388 24.66 41.06 -11.22
C THR A 388 23.76 40.94 -12.43
N THR A 389 24.07 41.75 -13.44
CA THR A 389 23.47 41.79 -14.76
C THR A 389 23.74 40.47 -15.50
N ALA A 390 22.67 39.78 -15.91
CA ALA A 390 22.72 38.78 -16.98
C ALA A 390 21.52 39.00 -17.90
N SER A 391 21.84 39.24 -19.17
CA SER A 391 20.96 39.69 -20.24
C SER A 391 19.99 38.61 -20.75
N ASN A 392 18.88 39.11 -21.27
CA ASN A 392 17.81 38.39 -21.94
C ASN A 392 18.28 37.57 -23.15
N GLY A 393 17.73 36.36 -23.28
CA GLY A 393 17.60 35.61 -24.52
C GLY A 393 16.23 34.93 -24.52
N GLY A 394 15.28 35.50 -25.26
CA GLY A 394 13.93 34.96 -25.39
C GLY A 394 13.89 33.75 -26.33
N SER A 395 12.98 32.82 -26.05
CA SER A 395 12.42 31.92 -27.05
C SER A 395 10.91 31.80 -26.79
N LYS A 396 10.14 32.01 -27.85
CA LYS A 396 8.70 31.74 -27.92
C LYS A 396 8.55 30.24 -28.13
N ASP A 397 7.70 29.59 -27.34
CA ASP A 397 7.14 28.31 -27.76
C ASP A 397 5.63 28.27 -27.49
N THR A 398 4.94 27.90 -28.56
CA THR A 398 3.51 27.95 -28.80
C THR A 398 2.90 26.62 -28.40
N THR A 399 1.91 26.60 -27.51
CA THR A 399 1.18 25.37 -27.14
C THR A 399 -0.11 25.26 -27.96
N TRP A 400 -0.23 24.17 -28.73
CA TRP A 400 -1.46 23.77 -29.41
C TRP A 400 -2.41 23.07 -28.44
N PHE A 401 -3.70 23.41 -28.49
CA PHE A 401 -4.78 22.68 -27.81
C PHE A 401 -5.44 21.73 -28.80
N VAL A 402 -5.57 20.46 -28.42
CA VAL A 402 -6.39 19.45 -29.12
C VAL A 402 -7.56 19.11 -28.20
N VAL A 403 -8.78 19.19 -28.74
CA VAL A 403 -10.03 18.77 -28.12
C VAL A 403 -10.51 17.55 -28.89
N VAL A 404 -10.82 16.44 -28.21
CA VAL A 404 -11.50 15.29 -28.80
C VAL A 404 -12.63 14.83 -27.87
N PHE A 405 -13.81 14.68 -28.48
CA PHE A 405 -15.01 14.05 -27.92
C PHE A 405 -14.96 12.53 -28.14
N LEU A 406 -15.52 11.75 -27.22
CA LEU A 406 -15.83 10.33 -27.42
C LEU A 406 -17.30 10.03 -27.10
N VAL A 407 -17.88 9.21 -27.96
CA VAL A 407 -19.24 8.64 -27.91
C VAL A 407 -19.09 7.16 -27.50
N VAL A 408 -20.02 6.70 -26.66
CA VAL A 408 -20.09 5.36 -26.05
C VAL A 408 -20.79 4.36 -26.97
N SER A 409 -20.30 3.12 -27.00
CA SER A 409 -21.14 1.94 -27.28
C SER A 409 -20.57 0.70 -26.60
N ALA A 410 -21.40 0.05 -25.78
CA ALA A 410 -21.10 -1.13 -24.98
C ALA A 410 -21.28 -2.43 -25.77
N PHE A 411 -20.49 -3.45 -25.45
CA PHE A 411 -20.83 -4.85 -25.71
C PHE A 411 -20.46 -5.73 -24.51
N ALA A 412 -21.43 -6.55 -24.10
CA ALA A 412 -21.32 -7.54 -23.04
C ALA A 412 -20.63 -8.82 -23.53
N GLN A 413 -19.84 -9.45 -22.66
CA GLN A 413 -19.24 -10.76 -22.91
C GLN A 413 -19.71 -11.77 -21.85
N THR A 414 -20.02 -12.97 -22.33
CA THR A 414 -20.75 -14.05 -21.66
C THR A 414 -19.80 -14.96 -20.87
N ASN A 415 -20.08 -15.18 -19.57
CA ASN A 415 -19.34 -16.13 -18.72
C ASN A 415 -19.92 -17.55 -18.84
N ASN A 416 -19.08 -18.52 -19.21
CA ASN A 416 -19.40 -19.96 -19.15
C ASN A 416 -19.11 -20.51 -17.74
N THR A 417 -20.04 -21.26 -17.17
CA THR A 417 -19.96 -21.85 -15.82
C THR A 417 -19.22 -23.19 -15.82
N ILE A 418 -18.10 -23.26 -15.08
CA ILE A 418 -17.20 -24.44 -14.95
C ILE A 418 -17.40 -25.09 -13.56
N LEU A 419 -17.24 -26.41 -13.43
CA LEU A 419 -17.28 -27.14 -12.15
C LEU A 419 -15.99 -26.86 -11.34
N ARG A 420 -16.12 -26.41 -10.09
CA ARG A 420 -15.03 -26.00 -9.20
C ARG A 420 -14.97 -26.85 -7.92
N LEU A 421 -13.76 -27.23 -7.52
CA LEU A 421 -13.48 -27.92 -6.24
C LEU A 421 -12.55 -27.06 -5.39
N GLN A 422 -12.96 -26.72 -4.16
CA GLN A 422 -12.29 -25.71 -3.34
C GLN A 422 -12.17 -26.14 -1.87
N PHE A 423 -11.03 -25.91 -1.24
CA PHE A 423 -10.88 -25.95 0.22
C PHE A 423 -11.09 -24.57 0.87
N GLY A 424 -11.59 -24.55 2.10
CA GLY A 424 -11.64 -23.37 2.97
C GLY A 424 -11.32 -23.73 4.43
N PRO A 425 -10.33 -23.07 5.08
CA PRO A 425 -9.32 -22.15 4.52
C PRO A 425 -8.30 -22.87 3.61
N GLN A 426 -7.59 -22.10 2.77
CA GLN A 426 -6.56 -22.59 1.84
C GLN A 426 -5.22 -22.91 2.52
N ASP A 427 -5.03 -22.42 3.74
CA ASP A 427 -3.89 -22.70 4.61
C ASP A 427 -4.37 -23.04 6.02
N THR A 428 -3.67 -23.96 6.69
CA THR A 428 -4.00 -24.30 8.07
C THR A 428 -2.79 -24.78 8.84
N THR A 429 -2.62 -24.26 10.06
CA THR A 429 -1.60 -24.74 11.00
C THR A 429 -2.22 -25.66 12.05
N ILE A 430 -1.58 -26.79 12.31
CA ILE A 430 -1.97 -27.82 13.29
C ILE A 430 -0.72 -28.23 14.07
N VAL A 431 -0.87 -28.66 15.33
CA VAL A 431 0.25 -29.22 16.12
C VAL A 431 0.14 -30.74 16.17
N VAL A 432 1.27 -31.45 16.11
CA VAL A 432 1.35 -32.91 16.25
C VAL A 432 0.49 -33.39 17.44
N GLY A 433 -0.40 -34.35 17.19
CA GLY A 433 -1.33 -34.90 18.18
C GLY A 433 -2.70 -34.21 18.25
N SER A 434 -2.82 -32.99 17.71
CA SER A 434 -4.09 -32.25 17.64
C SER A 434 -4.86 -32.53 16.35
N SER A 435 -6.15 -32.18 16.34
CA SER A 435 -6.99 -32.24 15.14
C SER A 435 -7.56 -30.87 14.80
N LYS A 436 -7.74 -30.59 13.51
CA LYS A 436 -8.36 -29.36 13.00
C LYS A 436 -9.24 -29.66 11.81
N ASN A 437 -10.33 -28.91 11.66
CA ASN A 437 -11.28 -29.09 10.58
C ASN A 437 -10.97 -28.12 9.43
N VAL A 438 -11.09 -28.60 8.21
CA VAL A 438 -11.12 -27.82 6.97
C VAL A 438 -12.39 -28.19 6.19
N THR A 439 -12.86 -27.29 5.35
CA THR A 439 -14.09 -27.47 4.58
C THR A 439 -13.75 -27.70 3.12
N LEU A 440 -14.36 -28.71 2.48
CA LEU A 440 -14.24 -28.99 1.06
C LEU A 440 -15.58 -28.66 0.37
N ARG A 441 -15.60 -27.72 -0.59
CA ARG A 441 -16.77 -27.31 -1.36
C ARG A 441 -16.66 -27.80 -2.81
N LEU A 442 -17.71 -28.43 -3.32
CA LEU A 442 -17.88 -28.76 -4.74
C LEU A 442 -19.03 -27.90 -5.30
N HIS A 443 -18.73 -27.04 -6.27
CA HIS A 443 -19.67 -26.06 -6.83
C HIS A 443 -19.66 -26.08 -8.37
N GLY A 444 -20.82 -26.25 -9.00
CA GLY A 444 -20.99 -26.16 -10.46
C GLY A 444 -21.82 -27.30 -11.07
N PRO A 445 -21.83 -27.45 -12.41
CA PRO A 445 -22.65 -28.45 -13.08
C PRO A 445 -22.11 -29.88 -12.84
N LEU A 446 -22.94 -30.75 -12.24
CA LEU A 446 -22.60 -32.14 -11.95
C LEU A 446 -23.65 -33.08 -12.56
N SER A 447 -23.24 -33.84 -13.58
CA SER A 447 -24.11 -34.75 -14.34
C SER A 447 -23.96 -36.23 -13.97
N ALA A 448 -22.88 -36.61 -13.28
CA ALA A 448 -22.59 -37.98 -12.86
C ALA A 448 -22.03 -38.01 -11.42
N PRO A 449 -22.22 -39.11 -10.66
CA PRO A 449 -21.64 -39.25 -9.33
C PRO A 449 -20.11 -39.15 -9.38
N VAL A 450 -19.54 -38.40 -8.43
CA VAL A 450 -18.09 -38.21 -8.30
C VAL A 450 -17.64 -38.49 -6.88
N THR A 451 -16.51 -39.16 -6.75
CA THR A 451 -15.84 -39.39 -5.46
C THR A 451 -14.61 -38.49 -5.37
N VAL A 452 -14.46 -37.78 -4.25
CA VAL A 452 -13.25 -37.03 -3.92
C VAL A 452 -12.34 -37.87 -3.03
N ASN A 453 -11.12 -38.08 -3.49
CA ASN A 453 -10.04 -38.74 -2.76
C ASN A 453 -8.96 -37.73 -2.35
N PHE A 454 -8.26 -37.99 -1.25
CA PHE A 454 -7.21 -37.10 -0.75
C PHE A 454 -5.82 -37.70 -0.93
N THR A 455 -4.85 -36.88 -1.35
CA THR A 455 -3.43 -37.28 -1.39
C THR A 455 -2.54 -36.22 -0.77
N GLN A 456 -1.56 -36.64 0.02
CA GLN A 456 -0.54 -35.75 0.56
C GLN A 456 0.67 -35.71 -0.38
N THR A 457 1.21 -34.52 -0.62
CA THR A 457 2.43 -34.35 -1.42
C THR A 457 3.65 -34.93 -0.69
N ASN A 458 4.56 -35.56 -1.44
CA ASN A 458 5.84 -36.12 -0.94
C ASN A 458 5.73 -37.21 0.15
N VAL A 459 4.61 -37.92 0.23
CA VAL A 459 4.39 -39.01 1.21
C VAL A 459 4.45 -40.39 0.56
N THR A 460 5.07 -41.36 1.25
CA THR A 460 5.01 -42.81 0.97
C THR A 460 4.12 -43.52 1.98
N THR A 461 3.57 -44.70 1.63
CA THR A 461 2.66 -45.46 2.50
C THR A 461 3.27 -45.67 3.90
N GLY A 462 2.63 -45.16 4.94
CA GLY A 462 3.11 -45.21 6.34
C GLY A 462 3.88 -43.96 6.83
N ASN A 463 4.13 -42.97 5.98
CA ASN A 463 4.82 -41.72 6.30
C ASN A 463 3.91 -40.47 6.23
N GLU A 464 2.61 -40.62 6.47
CA GLU A 464 1.64 -39.53 6.39
C GLU A 464 1.88 -38.45 7.46
N TYR A 465 1.73 -37.18 7.08
CA TYR A 465 1.85 -36.04 7.97
C TYR A 465 0.55 -35.83 8.77
N VAL A 466 -0.60 -36.10 8.15
CA VAL A 466 -1.92 -36.07 8.80
C VAL A 466 -2.73 -37.31 8.49
N GLN A 467 -3.62 -37.69 9.41
CA GLN A 467 -4.71 -38.61 9.15
C GLN A 467 -5.96 -37.81 8.77
N VAL A 468 -6.56 -38.12 7.61
CA VAL A 468 -7.72 -37.42 7.05
C VAL A 468 -9.00 -38.21 7.30
N THR A 469 -10.01 -37.58 7.90
CA THR A 469 -11.32 -38.18 8.16
C THR A 469 -12.45 -37.27 7.64
N PRO A 470 -13.34 -37.72 6.75
CA PRO A 470 -13.37 -39.04 6.08
C PRO A 470 -12.28 -39.18 5.00
N THR A 471 -11.88 -40.42 4.69
CA THR A 471 -10.82 -40.72 3.69
C THR A 471 -11.26 -40.52 2.24
N LYS A 472 -12.58 -40.50 2.00
CA LYS A 472 -13.21 -40.22 0.70
C LYS A 472 -14.57 -39.57 0.93
N ILE A 473 -15.02 -38.78 -0.04
CA ILE A 473 -16.31 -38.09 0.00
C ILE A 473 -17.05 -38.33 -1.31
N ASP A 474 -18.28 -38.85 -1.23
CA ASP A 474 -19.11 -39.14 -2.39
C ASP A 474 -20.14 -38.02 -2.62
N PHE A 475 -20.15 -37.47 -3.83
CA PHE A 475 -21.12 -36.47 -4.28
C PHE A 475 -22.02 -37.08 -5.36
N VAL A 476 -23.33 -36.99 -5.13
CA VAL A 476 -24.37 -37.50 -6.05
C VAL A 476 -24.99 -36.33 -6.81
N PRO A 477 -25.26 -36.45 -8.13
CA PRO A 477 -25.90 -35.40 -8.91
C PRO A 477 -27.26 -35.02 -8.32
N PRO A 478 -27.50 -33.73 -8.03
CA PRO A 478 -28.82 -33.26 -7.66
C PRO A 478 -29.74 -33.25 -8.90
N THR A 479 -31.06 -33.23 -8.68
CA THR A 479 -32.09 -33.23 -9.74
C THR A 479 -31.96 -32.08 -10.76
N VAL A 480 -31.23 -31.03 -10.43
CA VAL A 480 -31.01 -29.83 -11.27
C VAL A 480 -29.66 -29.84 -12.00
N ASN A 481 -28.88 -30.94 -11.92
CA ASN A 481 -27.53 -31.08 -12.50
C ASN A 481 -26.54 -29.96 -12.07
N PHE A 482 -26.79 -29.29 -10.94
CA PHE A 482 -25.96 -28.23 -10.38
C PHE A 482 -25.77 -28.46 -8.88
N ILE A 483 -24.54 -28.72 -8.45
CA ILE A 483 -24.20 -29.02 -7.06
C ILE A 483 -23.50 -27.83 -6.41
N ASP A 484 -23.84 -27.54 -5.16
CA ASP A 484 -23.10 -26.63 -4.29
C ASP A 484 -23.14 -27.19 -2.86
N ARG A 485 -22.14 -28.02 -2.51
CA ARG A 485 -22.12 -28.77 -1.26
C ARG A 485 -20.76 -28.67 -0.59
N SER A 486 -20.78 -28.34 0.69
CA SER A 486 -19.61 -28.25 1.56
C SER A 486 -19.57 -29.40 2.56
N GLU A 487 -18.42 -30.05 2.68
CA GLU A 487 -18.20 -31.19 3.59
C GLU A 487 -17.04 -30.92 4.53
N ARG A 488 -17.15 -31.39 5.78
CA ARG A 488 -16.11 -31.22 6.79
C ARG A 488 -15.07 -32.34 6.69
N VAL A 489 -13.81 -31.94 6.60
CA VAL A 489 -12.65 -32.82 6.59
C VAL A 489 -11.83 -32.56 7.85
N THR A 490 -11.75 -33.53 8.75
CA THR A 490 -10.93 -33.46 9.96
C THR A 490 -9.53 -33.98 9.68
N LEU A 491 -8.54 -33.14 9.96
CA LEU A 491 -7.12 -33.43 9.84
C LEU A 491 -6.53 -33.66 11.23
N ARG A 492 -6.07 -34.89 11.51
CA ARG A 492 -5.33 -35.20 12.74
C ARG A 492 -3.84 -35.24 12.45
N ALA A 493 -3.07 -34.37 13.11
CA ALA A 493 -1.64 -34.26 12.89
C ALA A 493 -0.86 -35.44 13.47
N LEU A 494 -0.07 -36.11 12.63
CA LEU A 494 0.76 -37.27 12.98
C LEU A 494 2.24 -36.91 13.05
N ARG A 495 2.74 -36.09 12.11
CA ARG A 495 4.15 -35.72 11.99
C ARG A 495 4.29 -34.26 11.58
N ALA A 496 5.33 -33.60 12.10
CA ALA A 496 5.68 -32.26 11.67
C ALA A 496 6.13 -32.26 10.21
N GLY A 497 5.79 -31.19 9.49
CA GLY A 497 5.99 -31.09 8.05
C GLY A 497 5.13 -29.99 7.46
N ILE A 498 5.56 -29.46 6.32
CA ILE A 498 4.73 -28.61 5.46
C ILE A 498 4.43 -29.41 4.19
N PHE A 499 3.15 -29.59 3.89
CA PHE A 499 2.72 -30.33 2.72
C PHE A 499 1.38 -29.80 2.23
N ASP A 500 1.09 -30.06 0.95
CA ASP A 500 -0.22 -29.79 0.38
C ASP A 500 -1.05 -31.08 0.44
N LEU A 501 -2.26 -30.97 0.99
CA LEU A 501 -3.30 -31.99 0.92
C LEU A 501 -4.16 -31.70 -0.32
N LEU A 502 -4.06 -32.57 -1.32
CA LEU A 502 -4.75 -32.44 -2.60
C LEU A 502 -6.05 -33.23 -2.57
N ALA A 503 -7.11 -32.68 -3.14
CA ALA A 503 -8.38 -33.36 -3.38
C ALA A 503 -8.53 -33.68 -4.88
N HIS A 504 -8.74 -34.96 -5.20
CA HIS A 504 -8.86 -35.47 -6.57
C HIS A 504 -10.26 -36.01 -6.81
N LEU A 505 -10.85 -35.62 -7.95
CA LEU A 505 -12.14 -36.15 -8.41
C LEU A 505 -11.95 -37.44 -9.22
N SER A 506 -12.81 -38.43 -8.97
CA SER A 506 -12.90 -39.68 -9.72
C SER A 506 -14.36 -39.96 -10.12
N PRO A 507 -14.68 -40.17 -11.41
CA PRO A 507 -13.78 -40.14 -12.58
C PRO A 507 -13.30 -38.71 -12.92
N ALA A 508 -12.07 -38.59 -13.44
CA ALA A 508 -11.48 -37.31 -13.84
C ALA A 508 -12.23 -36.72 -15.05
N ASN A 509 -12.54 -35.43 -15.00
CA ASN A 509 -13.24 -34.71 -16.07
C ASN A 509 -12.37 -33.51 -16.53
N GLU A 510 -12.26 -33.26 -17.84
CA GLU A 510 -11.34 -32.25 -18.41
C GLU A 510 -11.80 -30.79 -18.20
N LEU A 511 -13.03 -30.58 -17.69
CA LEU A 511 -13.68 -29.28 -17.50
C LEU A 511 -13.74 -28.85 -16.02
N ILE A 512 -12.72 -29.15 -15.21
CA ILE A 512 -12.70 -28.81 -13.77
C ILE A 512 -11.61 -27.77 -13.48
N ASP A 513 -12.00 -26.67 -12.84
CA ASP A 513 -11.06 -25.73 -12.22
C ASP A 513 -10.56 -26.34 -10.88
N GLN A 514 -9.34 -26.87 -10.92
CA GLN A 514 -8.65 -27.46 -9.76
C GLN A 514 -7.73 -26.46 -9.05
N GLY A 515 -7.75 -25.17 -9.41
CA GLY A 515 -6.82 -24.16 -8.90
C GLY A 515 -6.87 -23.97 -7.37
N GLN A 516 -7.95 -24.42 -6.73
CA GLN A 516 -8.18 -24.32 -5.28
C GLN A 516 -8.49 -25.68 -4.61
N ALA A 517 -8.25 -26.79 -5.32
CA ALA A 517 -8.50 -28.16 -4.86
C ALA A 517 -7.38 -28.70 -3.93
N PHE A 518 -6.72 -27.82 -3.18
CA PHE A 518 -5.73 -28.18 -2.19
C PHE A 518 -5.85 -27.33 -0.93
N VAL A 519 -5.31 -27.82 0.18
CA VAL A 519 -5.05 -27.02 1.38
C VAL A 519 -3.61 -27.24 1.80
N ARG A 520 -2.88 -26.15 2.05
CA ARG A 520 -1.53 -26.23 2.64
C ARG A 520 -1.66 -26.47 4.13
N VAL A 521 -1.13 -27.59 4.60
CA VAL A 521 -1.15 -27.96 6.01
C VAL A 521 0.25 -27.82 6.57
N THR A 522 0.40 -26.93 7.54
CA THR A 522 1.62 -26.75 8.32
C THR A 522 1.47 -27.48 9.64
N VAL A 523 2.16 -28.60 9.79
CA VAL A 523 2.17 -29.34 11.05
C VAL A 523 3.39 -28.96 11.87
N ALA A 524 3.15 -28.31 13.00
CA ALA A 524 4.18 -27.90 13.95
C ALA A 524 4.39 -28.93 15.07
N LYS A 525 5.61 -29.03 15.58
CA LYS A 525 5.92 -29.82 16.79
C LYS A 525 5.30 -29.18 18.04
N SER A 526 5.25 -27.84 18.14
CA SER A 526 4.73 -27.16 19.33
C SER A 526 4.23 -25.73 19.07
N TRP A 527 3.13 -25.34 19.73
CA TRP A 527 2.67 -23.94 19.79
C TRP A 527 3.68 -23.01 20.45
N ASN A 528 4.43 -23.49 21.44
CA ASN A 528 5.43 -22.68 22.12
C ASN A 528 6.55 -22.25 21.16
N LEU A 529 6.96 -23.14 20.26
CA LEU A 529 7.98 -22.83 19.24
C LEU A 529 7.47 -21.85 18.18
N ILE A 530 6.18 -21.92 17.84
CA ILE A 530 5.53 -20.91 16.98
C ILE A 530 5.59 -19.54 17.68
N THR A 531 5.15 -19.46 18.94
CA THR A 531 5.17 -18.20 19.69
C THR A 531 6.59 -17.63 19.84
N ILE A 532 7.57 -18.47 20.17
CA ILE A 532 8.98 -18.06 20.28
C ILE A 532 9.48 -17.56 18.92
N SER A 533 9.22 -18.29 17.83
CA SER A 533 9.58 -17.87 16.47
C SER A 533 8.96 -16.53 16.09
N SER A 534 7.69 -16.30 16.43
CA SER A 534 7.01 -15.03 16.19
C SER A 534 7.62 -13.89 16.99
N VAL A 535 7.94 -14.10 18.27
CA VAL A 535 8.59 -13.09 19.13
C VAL A 535 9.98 -12.74 18.61
N ILE A 536 10.79 -13.73 18.26
CA ILE A 536 12.11 -13.52 17.63
C ILE A 536 11.94 -12.79 16.31
N GLY A 537 10.92 -13.16 15.53
CA GLY A 537 10.44 -12.50 14.32
C GLY A 537 10.30 -10.99 14.47
N TRP A 538 9.43 -10.57 15.37
CA TRP A 538 9.19 -9.16 15.67
C TRP A 538 10.43 -8.47 16.24
N THR A 539 11.21 -9.17 17.06
CA THR A 539 12.41 -8.59 17.68
C THR A 539 13.46 -8.23 16.63
N TYR A 540 13.76 -9.12 15.68
CA TYR A 540 14.73 -8.79 14.63
C TYR A 540 14.21 -7.71 13.69
N PHE A 541 12.90 -7.72 13.38
CA PHE A 541 12.28 -6.69 12.54
C PHE A 541 12.45 -5.30 13.16
N LEU A 542 12.19 -5.17 14.46
CA LEU A 542 12.38 -3.93 15.19
C LEU A 542 13.86 -3.54 15.26
N ALA A 543 14.77 -4.49 15.50
CA ALA A 543 16.21 -4.23 15.55
C ALA A 543 16.72 -3.67 14.21
N TRP A 544 16.37 -4.29 13.09
CA TRP A 544 16.72 -3.81 11.75
C TRP A 544 16.08 -2.47 11.39
N THR A 545 14.83 -2.25 11.80
CA THR A 545 14.16 -0.95 11.59
C THR A 545 14.87 0.15 12.39
N TRP A 546 15.31 -0.14 13.62
CA TRP A 546 15.95 0.88 14.45
C TRP A 546 17.43 1.12 14.17
N SER A 547 18.12 0.22 13.46
CA SER A 547 19.57 0.28 13.24
C SER A 547 20.04 1.57 12.55
N PHE A 548 19.22 2.17 11.69
CA PHE A 548 19.57 3.39 10.96
C PHE A 548 19.67 4.64 11.85
N TRP A 549 18.92 4.70 12.96
CA TRP A 549 18.80 5.91 13.77
C TRP A 549 20.06 6.29 14.54
N PRO A 550 20.83 5.36 15.14
CA PRO A 550 22.12 5.66 15.74
C PRO A 550 23.08 6.42 14.80
N GLN A 551 23.15 6.05 13.52
CA GLN A 551 24.00 6.74 12.54
C GLN A 551 23.45 8.14 12.22
N ILE A 552 22.13 8.28 12.04
CA ILE A 552 21.48 9.59 11.83
C ILE A 552 21.79 10.52 13.01
N TRP A 553 21.70 10.00 14.23
CA TRP A 553 21.98 10.74 15.45
C TRP A 553 23.46 11.11 15.56
N GLU A 554 24.39 10.18 15.30
CA GLU A 554 25.83 10.44 15.37
C GLU A 554 26.25 11.53 14.39
N ASN A 555 25.80 11.45 13.13
CA ASN A 555 26.07 12.46 12.10
C ASN A 555 25.60 13.84 12.56
N ARG A 556 24.42 13.90 13.20
CA ARG A 556 23.85 15.13 13.73
C ARG A 556 24.68 15.68 14.89
N THR A 557 24.97 14.86 15.89
CA THR A 557 25.71 15.28 17.10
C THR A 557 27.10 15.78 16.74
N ARG A 558 27.74 15.19 15.74
CA ARG A 558 29.07 15.61 15.28
C ARG A 558 29.03 16.71 14.22
N ALA A 559 27.87 17.05 13.69
CA ALA A 559 27.69 17.92 12.51
C ALA A 559 28.65 17.52 11.36
N SER A 560 28.98 16.24 11.27
CA SER A 560 30.01 15.69 10.40
C SER A 560 29.63 14.28 10.01
N VAL A 561 29.73 13.98 8.71
CA VAL A 561 29.64 12.62 8.17
C VAL A 561 31.03 12.03 7.92
N VAL A 562 32.09 12.69 8.42
CA VAL A 562 33.46 12.21 8.24
C VAL A 562 33.61 10.84 8.88
N GLY A 563 33.94 9.86 8.05
CA GLY A 563 34.09 8.46 8.43
C GLY A 563 32.94 7.53 8.06
N LEU A 564 31.89 8.05 7.45
CA LEU A 564 30.80 7.27 6.85
C LEU A 564 31.01 7.15 5.33
N SER A 565 31.16 5.94 4.82
CA SER A 565 31.48 5.68 3.41
C SER A 565 30.33 6.06 2.49
N PHE A 566 30.62 6.90 1.50
CA PHE A 566 29.63 7.31 0.49
C PHE A 566 29.28 6.18 -0.47
N ASP A 567 30.20 5.22 -0.67
CA ASP A 567 29.94 4.00 -1.45
C ASP A 567 28.94 3.12 -0.72
N TYR A 568 29.12 2.93 0.59
CA TYR A 568 28.17 2.19 1.43
C TYR A 568 26.78 2.81 1.31
N LEU A 569 26.67 4.14 1.47
CA LEU A 569 25.38 4.83 1.38
C LEU A 569 24.72 4.72 0.01
N ALA A 570 25.47 4.95 -1.07
CA ALA A 570 24.93 4.93 -2.43
C ALA A 570 24.42 3.53 -2.80
N LEU A 571 25.21 2.50 -2.50
CA LEU A 571 24.81 1.10 -2.70
C LEU A 571 23.61 0.73 -1.82
N ASN A 572 23.61 1.15 -0.54
CA ASN A 572 22.51 0.81 0.36
C ASN A 572 21.19 1.47 -0.06
N LEU A 573 21.22 2.73 -0.54
CA LEU A 573 20.02 3.39 -1.08
C LEU A 573 19.48 2.63 -2.29
N LEU A 574 20.34 2.31 -3.27
CA LEU A 574 19.96 1.54 -4.44
C LEU A 574 19.28 0.22 -4.04
N GLY A 575 19.96 -0.56 -3.19
CA GLY A 575 19.44 -1.86 -2.75
C GLY A 575 18.09 -1.74 -2.04
N HIS A 576 17.96 -0.84 -1.07
CA HIS A 576 16.70 -0.66 -0.34
C HIS A 576 15.56 -0.18 -1.25
N THR A 577 15.83 0.70 -2.21
CA THR A 577 14.82 1.12 -3.19
C THR A 577 14.36 -0.04 -4.07
N MET A 578 15.28 -0.88 -4.58
CA MET A 578 14.92 -2.05 -5.38
C MET A 578 14.11 -3.07 -4.57
N TYR A 579 14.48 -3.29 -3.31
CA TYR A 579 13.77 -4.19 -2.42
C TYR A 579 12.38 -3.68 -2.05
N ALA A 580 12.25 -2.38 -1.79
CA ALA A 580 10.95 -1.75 -1.59
C ALA A 580 10.07 -1.91 -2.82
N ALA A 581 10.58 -1.66 -4.03
CA ALA A 581 9.81 -1.85 -5.25
C ALA A 581 9.30 -3.29 -5.42
N PHE A 582 10.15 -4.30 -5.17
CA PHE A 582 9.75 -5.71 -5.17
C PHE A 582 8.66 -6.03 -4.14
N ASN A 583 8.88 -5.66 -2.86
CA ASN A 583 7.93 -5.96 -1.79
C ASN A 583 6.60 -5.27 -2.02
N CYS A 584 6.62 -3.99 -2.39
CA CYS A 584 5.43 -3.22 -2.72
C CYS A 584 4.65 -3.86 -3.88
N ALA A 585 5.33 -4.28 -4.95
CA ALA A 585 4.68 -4.88 -6.10
C ALA A 585 4.06 -6.24 -5.79
N LEU A 586 4.82 -7.15 -5.17
CA LEU A 586 4.32 -8.49 -4.87
C LEU A 586 3.27 -8.48 -3.74
N PHE A 587 3.26 -7.46 -2.89
CA PHE A 587 2.24 -7.28 -1.85
C PHE A 587 0.96 -6.57 -2.34
N TRP A 588 1.06 -5.60 -3.25
CA TRP A 588 -0.10 -4.79 -3.68
C TRP A 588 -0.62 -5.04 -5.09
N SER A 589 0.16 -5.65 -5.98
CA SER A 589 -0.26 -5.84 -7.38
C SER A 589 -0.91 -7.20 -7.57
N GLY A 590 -2.23 -7.21 -7.75
CA GLY A 590 -3.00 -8.42 -8.04
C GLY A 590 -2.53 -9.17 -9.29
N SER A 591 -2.07 -8.47 -10.33
CA SER A 591 -1.51 -9.11 -11.54
C SER A 591 -0.16 -9.78 -11.27
N VAL A 592 0.71 -9.18 -10.47
CA VAL A 592 2.00 -9.79 -10.08
C VAL A 592 1.77 -10.98 -9.13
N GLN A 593 0.77 -10.87 -8.24
CA GLN A 593 0.34 -11.98 -7.39
C GLN A 593 -0.22 -13.13 -8.22
N GLU A 594 -1.06 -12.84 -9.21
CA GLU A 594 -1.60 -13.84 -10.11
C GLU A 594 -0.48 -14.52 -10.91
N ASP A 595 0.46 -13.78 -11.49
CA ASP A 595 1.63 -14.34 -12.17
C ASP A 595 2.47 -15.22 -11.23
N TYR A 596 2.64 -14.80 -9.97
CA TYR A 596 3.33 -15.58 -8.96
C TYR A 596 2.58 -16.88 -8.65
N LEU A 597 1.25 -16.82 -8.50
CA LEU A 597 0.39 -17.97 -8.24
C LEU A 597 0.29 -18.88 -9.47
N ARG A 598 0.36 -18.37 -10.69
CA ARG A 598 0.47 -19.20 -11.91
C ARG A 598 1.79 -19.96 -11.94
N ARG A 599 2.90 -19.30 -11.60
CA ARG A 599 4.24 -19.90 -11.55
C ARG A 599 4.41 -20.84 -10.37
N ASN A 600 3.74 -20.54 -9.26
CA ASN A 600 3.69 -21.33 -8.04
C ASN A 600 2.22 -21.63 -7.71
N PRO A 601 1.55 -22.57 -8.41
CA PRO A 601 0.12 -22.89 -8.22
C PRO A 601 -0.26 -23.27 -6.79
N ARG A 602 0.77 -23.60 -6.00
CA ARG A 602 0.65 -24.00 -4.59
C ARG A 602 1.42 -23.06 -3.67
N GLY A 603 1.97 -21.95 -4.16
CA GLY A 603 2.72 -20.98 -3.35
C GLY A 603 1.78 -20.00 -2.66
N LEU A 604 2.08 -19.63 -1.40
CA LEU A 604 1.50 -18.42 -0.80
C LEU A 604 2.37 -17.22 -1.21
N ILE A 605 1.75 -16.03 -1.29
CA ILE A 605 2.50 -14.79 -1.53
C ILE A 605 3.52 -14.63 -0.39
N PRO A 606 4.83 -14.56 -0.69
CA PRO A 606 5.88 -14.70 0.32
C PRO A 606 6.21 -13.37 1.03
N VAL A 607 5.57 -12.27 0.63
CA VAL A 607 5.80 -10.92 1.17
C VAL A 607 4.71 -10.59 2.17
N LEU A 608 5.10 -10.18 3.37
CA LEU A 608 4.20 -9.74 4.43
C LEU A 608 4.25 -8.23 4.62
N ALA A 609 3.28 -7.67 5.35
CA ALA A 609 3.19 -6.23 5.61
C ALA A 609 4.43 -5.66 6.31
N ASN A 610 5.05 -6.42 7.21
CA ASN A 610 6.30 -6.04 7.87
C ASN A 610 7.47 -5.90 6.88
N ASP A 611 7.51 -6.69 5.81
CA ASP A 611 8.60 -6.62 4.81
C ASP A 611 8.49 -5.34 3.97
N VAL A 612 7.26 -4.96 3.63
CA VAL A 612 6.95 -3.68 2.97
C VAL A 612 7.32 -2.52 3.88
N ALA A 613 6.86 -2.52 5.14
CA ALA A 613 7.12 -1.46 6.10
C ALA A 613 8.63 -1.26 6.34
N PHE A 614 9.38 -2.36 6.55
CA PHE A 614 10.83 -2.32 6.72
C PHE A 614 11.54 -1.73 5.49
N SER A 615 11.22 -2.22 4.30
CA SER A 615 11.92 -1.82 3.07
C SER A 615 11.68 -0.35 2.70
N LEU A 616 10.47 0.17 2.93
CA LEU A 616 10.16 1.60 2.78
C LEU A 616 10.87 2.46 3.83
N HIS A 617 10.84 2.06 5.11
CA HIS A 617 11.54 2.76 6.19
C HIS A 617 13.05 2.83 5.93
N ALA A 618 13.67 1.71 5.55
CA ALA A 618 15.09 1.64 5.27
C ALA A 618 15.51 2.53 4.09
N THR A 619 14.67 2.62 3.05
CA THR A 619 14.87 3.54 1.92
C THR A 619 14.82 4.98 2.39
N PHE A 620 13.81 5.34 3.20
CA PHE A 620 13.66 6.67 3.78
C PHE A 620 14.82 7.05 4.68
N ALA A 621 15.17 6.20 5.65
CA ALA A 621 16.24 6.45 6.62
C ALA A 621 17.61 6.59 5.92
N THR A 622 17.90 5.75 4.92
CA THR A 622 19.12 5.89 4.10
C THR A 622 19.10 7.19 3.30
N GLY A 623 17.95 7.59 2.76
CA GLY A 623 17.75 8.89 2.13
C GLY A 623 18.06 10.05 3.08
N LEU A 624 17.60 9.99 4.33
CA LEU A 624 17.91 11.01 5.35
C LEU A 624 19.41 11.10 5.62
N ILE A 625 20.12 9.98 5.71
CA ILE A 625 21.58 9.98 5.91
C ILE A 625 22.31 10.59 4.69
N ILE A 626 21.85 10.29 3.48
CA ILE A 626 22.39 10.91 2.26
C ILE A 626 22.13 12.42 2.27
N VAL A 627 20.95 12.86 2.71
CA VAL A 627 20.64 14.28 2.91
C VAL A 627 21.63 14.93 3.90
N GLN A 628 21.96 14.26 5.01
CA GLN A 628 22.99 14.73 5.95
C GLN A 628 24.37 14.92 5.27
N CYS A 629 24.72 14.08 4.30
CA CYS A 629 26.00 14.17 3.57
C CYS A 629 26.13 15.43 2.70
N PHE A 630 25.02 16.08 2.35
CA PHE A 630 25.03 17.38 1.66
C PHE A 630 25.22 18.55 2.61
N PHE A 631 24.97 18.36 3.91
CA PHE A 631 24.83 19.46 4.87
C PHE A 631 25.87 19.47 5.98
N TYR A 632 26.45 18.32 6.29
CA TYR A 632 27.48 18.17 7.30
C TYR A 632 28.87 18.09 6.68
N GLU A 633 29.90 18.32 7.51
CA GLU A 633 31.28 18.20 7.07
C GLU A 633 31.52 16.79 6.53
N ARG A 634 31.96 16.68 5.28
CA ARG A 634 32.15 15.40 4.57
C ARG A 634 33.60 15.10 4.21
N GLY A 635 34.51 16.01 4.54
CA GLY A 635 35.91 15.94 4.12
C GLY A 635 36.06 15.74 2.60
N GLN A 636 36.99 14.87 2.20
CA GLN A 636 37.26 14.52 0.80
C GLN A 636 36.50 13.26 0.33
N GLN A 637 35.48 12.81 1.08
CA GLN A 637 34.74 11.59 0.77
C GLN A 637 33.85 11.79 -0.47
N LYS A 638 33.92 10.83 -1.39
CA LYS A 638 33.20 10.82 -2.65
C LYS A 638 32.79 9.38 -2.95
N VAL A 639 31.72 9.22 -3.73
CA VAL A 639 31.36 7.91 -4.31
C VAL A 639 32.45 7.52 -5.31
N SER A 640 33.09 6.37 -5.09
CA SER A 640 34.19 5.82 -5.89
C SER A 640 33.75 5.42 -7.29
N TYR A 641 34.71 5.32 -8.22
CA TYR A 641 34.44 4.81 -9.56
C TYR A 641 33.93 3.38 -9.56
N THR A 642 34.42 2.53 -8.64
CA THR A 642 33.96 1.14 -8.48
C THR A 642 32.49 1.10 -8.09
N ALA A 643 32.06 1.88 -7.09
CA ALA A 643 30.65 1.94 -6.69
C ALA A 643 29.76 2.49 -7.82
N ARG A 644 30.20 3.52 -8.54
CA ARG A 644 29.48 4.04 -9.72
C ARG A 644 29.35 3.00 -10.83
N ALA A 645 30.42 2.25 -11.12
CA ALA A 645 30.40 1.19 -12.12
C ALA A 645 29.43 0.07 -11.74
N LEU A 646 29.43 -0.37 -10.47
CA LEU A 646 28.47 -1.35 -9.96
C LEU A 646 27.03 -0.86 -10.07
N MET A 647 26.75 0.38 -9.64
CA MET A 647 25.41 0.97 -9.79
C MET A 647 24.99 1.11 -11.25
N LEU A 648 25.92 1.41 -12.16
CA LEU A 648 25.64 1.47 -13.59
C LEU A 648 25.31 0.08 -14.15
N VAL A 649 26.03 -0.97 -13.74
CA VAL A 649 25.70 -2.36 -14.12
C VAL A 649 24.31 -2.74 -13.62
N PHE A 650 23.98 -2.48 -12.36
CA PHE A 650 22.63 -2.74 -11.85
C PHE A 650 21.56 -1.91 -12.57
N GLY A 651 21.85 -0.64 -12.86
CA GLY A 651 20.97 0.23 -13.64
C GLY A 651 20.72 -0.30 -15.05
N LEU A 652 21.74 -0.87 -15.70
CA LEU A 652 21.59 -1.54 -17.00
C LEU A 652 20.72 -2.80 -16.90
N VAL A 653 20.87 -3.61 -15.85
CA VAL A 653 20.01 -4.79 -15.62
C VAL A 653 18.55 -4.36 -15.46
N VAL A 654 18.28 -3.30 -14.68
CA VAL A 654 16.93 -2.73 -14.54
C VAL A 654 16.41 -2.24 -15.87
N LEU A 655 17.19 -1.46 -16.62
CA LEU A 655 16.79 -0.93 -17.93
C LEU A 655 16.46 -2.04 -18.92
N ILE A 656 17.33 -3.05 -19.06
CA ILE A 656 17.11 -4.21 -19.93
C ILE A 656 15.85 -4.95 -19.49
N SER A 657 15.69 -5.23 -18.20
CA SER A 657 14.51 -5.91 -17.67
C SER A 657 13.22 -5.12 -17.92
N SER A 658 13.25 -3.80 -17.81
CA SER A 658 12.12 -2.92 -18.13
C SER A 658 11.73 -3.00 -19.61
N VAL A 659 12.70 -3.04 -20.52
CA VAL A 659 12.44 -3.23 -21.96
C VAL A 659 11.85 -4.61 -22.23
N LEU A 660 12.36 -5.66 -21.58
CA LEU A 660 11.85 -7.03 -21.74
C LEU A 660 10.40 -7.16 -21.25
N VAL A 661 10.03 -6.52 -20.14
CA VAL A 661 8.62 -6.47 -19.69
C VAL A 661 7.76 -5.63 -20.63
N ALA A 662 8.25 -4.45 -21.06
CA ALA A 662 7.49 -3.58 -21.96
C ALA A 662 7.22 -4.21 -23.34
N THR A 663 8.08 -5.12 -23.78
CA THR A 663 7.92 -5.87 -25.05
C THR A 663 7.11 -7.16 -24.89
N GLY A 664 6.64 -7.47 -23.68
CA GLY A 664 5.91 -8.71 -23.38
C GLY A 664 6.79 -9.97 -23.34
N THR A 665 8.12 -9.81 -23.39
CA THR A 665 9.07 -10.94 -23.32
C THR A 665 9.20 -11.47 -21.89
N TYR A 666 9.09 -10.58 -20.88
CA TYR A 666 9.09 -10.91 -19.46
C TYR A 666 7.72 -10.65 -18.84
N LEU A 667 7.37 -11.44 -17.83
CA LEU A 667 6.27 -11.11 -16.93
C LEU A 667 6.71 -10.01 -15.96
N TRP A 668 5.74 -9.26 -15.42
CA TRP A 668 6.03 -8.26 -14.38
C TRP A 668 6.72 -8.89 -13.16
N LEU A 669 6.33 -10.12 -12.82
CA LEU A 669 6.97 -10.90 -11.76
C LEU A 669 8.49 -11.08 -11.98
N ASP A 670 8.93 -11.38 -13.20
CA ASP A 670 10.36 -11.58 -13.51
C ASP A 670 11.17 -10.29 -13.31
N PHE A 671 10.60 -9.15 -13.71
CA PHE A 671 11.21 -7.85 -13.47
C PHE A 671 11.37 -7.56 -11.97
N PHE A 672 10.33 -7.79 -11.17
CA PHE A 672 10.40 -7.55 -9.74
C PHE A 672 11.37 -8.53 -9.04
N TYR A 673 11.45 -9.79 -9.47
CA TYR A 673 12.50 -10.69 -8.99
C TYR A 673 13.91 -10.20 -9.29
N ASN A 674 14.16 -9.63 -10.47
CA ASN A 674 15.45 -9.02 -10.78
C ASN A 674 15.80 -7.88 -9.81
N LEU A 675 14.83 -7.07 -9.38
CA LEU A 675 15.04 -6.04 -8.36
C LEU A 675 15.45 -6.64 -7.01
N SER A 676 14.80 -7.74 -6.60
CA SER A 676 15.14 -8.47 -5.38
C SER A 676 16.56 -9.07 -5.44
N TYR A 677 16.96 -9.65 -6.58
CA TYR A 677 18.33 -10.15 -6.76
C TYR A 677 19.38 -9.03 -6.73
N ILE A 678 19.07 -7.85 -7.27
CA ILE A 678 19.96 -6.67 -7.12
C ILE A 678 20.13 -6.30 -5.65
N LYS A 679 19.07 -6.33 -4.83
CA LYS A 679 19.18 -6.10 -3.38
C LYS A 679 20.14 -7.10 -2.74
N LEU A 680 20.01 -8.39 -3.06
CA LEU A 680 20.89 -9.43 -2.51
C LEU A 680 22.35 -9.19 -2.89
N ALA A 681 22.62 -8.91 -4.18
CA ALA A 681 23.96 -8.61 -4.67
C ALA A 681 24.56 -7.35 -4.02
N VAL A 682 23.75 -6.31 -3.83
CA VAL A 682 24.15 -5.09 -3.12
C VAL A 682 24.54 -5.40 -1.67
N THR A 683 23.75 -6.22 -0.94
CA THR A 683 24.05 -6.54 0.46
C THR A 683 25.39 -7.24 0.63
N LEU A 684 25.77 -8.11 -0.32
CA LEU A 684 27.07 -8.79 -0.32
C LEU A 684 28.26 -7.82 -0.40
N VAL A 685 28.13 -6.73 -1.17
CA VAL A 685 29.25 -5.83 -1.48
C VAL A 685 29.24 -4.51 -0.71
N LYS A 686 28.07 -4.04 -0.24
CA LYS A 686 27.91 -2.67 0.30
C LYS A 686 28.77 -2.38 1.53
N TYR A 687 29.05 -3.39 2.37
CA TYR A 687 29.78 -3.22 3.62
C TYR A 687 31.30 -3.09 3.43
N ILE A 688 31.84 -3.62 2.32
CA ILE A 688 33.29 -3.63 2.02
C ILE A 688 33.89 -2.21 2.03
N PRO A 689 33.32 -1.20 1.36
CA PRO A 689 33.86 0.15 1.38
C PRO A 689 33.95 0.77 2.78
N GLN A 690 32.98 0.49 3.66
CA GLN A 690 33.02 0.99 5.04
C GLN A 690 34.12 0.31 5.84
N ALA A 691 34.27 -1.02 5.70
CA ALA A 691 35.33 -1.77 6.37
C ALA A 691 36.73 -1.30 5.94
N VAL A 692 36.91 -1.06 4.65
CA VAL A 692 38.16 -0.51 4.09
C VAL A 692 38.40 0.92 4.57
N LEU A 693 37.36 1.76 4.66
CA LEU A 693 37.48 3.13 5.17
C LEU A 693 37.95 3.15 6.63
N ASN A 694 37.34 2.33 7.49
CA ASN A 694 37.76 2.16 8.87
C ASN A 694 39.22 1.68 8.95
N TYR A 695 39.59 0.69 8.13
CA TYR A 695 40.95 0.17 8.08
C TYR A 695 41.99 1.20 7.64
N ARG A 696 41.68 2.03 6.65
CA ARG A 696 42.57 3.09 6.14
C ARG A 696 42.73 4.22 7.16
N ARG A 697 41.65 4.59 7.84
CA ARG A 697 41.65 5.65 8.87
C ARG A 697 42.19 5.18 10.22
N LYS A 698 42.35 3.86 10.41
CA LYS A 698 42.63 3.22 11.70
C LYS A 698 41.70 3.73 12.80
N SER A 699 40.44 4.01 12.42
CA SER A 699 39.44 4.64 13.28
C SER A 699 38.05 4.32 12.77
N THR A 700 37.13 4.09 13.70
CA THR A 700 35.69 3.96 13.44
C THR A 700 34.92 5.25 13.77
N VAL A 701 35.58 6.33 14.21
CA VAL A 701 34.90 7.61 14.48
C VAL A 701 34.28 8.10 13.18
N GLY A 702 32.95 8.22 13.09
CA GLY A 702 32.30 8.26 11.78
C GLY A 702 31.13 7.32 11.64
N TRP A 703 31.29 6.16 12.25
CA TRP A 703 30.53 4.96 11.98
C TRP A 703 29.94 4.44 13.28
N SER A 704 28.61 4.50 13.36
CA SER A 704 27.89 4.24 14.59
C SER A 704 27.94 2.77 14.96
N ILE A 705 28.59 2.46 16.08
CA ILE A 705 28.60 1.11 16.63
C ILE A 705 27.19 0.67 17.05
N GLY A 706 26.32 1.61 17.42
CA GLY A 706 24.91 1.31 17.72
C GLY A 706 24.14 0.78 16.51
N ASN A 707 24.42 1.31 15.31
CA ASN A 707 23.86 0.78 14.06
C ASN A 707 24.33 -0.67 13.84
N VAL A 708 25.63 -0.93 13.99
CA VAL A 708 26.24 -2.26 13.82
C VAL A 708 25.68 -3.29 14.82
N LEU A 709 25.52 -2.93 16.09
CA LEU A 709 25.00 -3.86 17.11
C LEU A 709 23.53 -4.22 16.88
N LEU A 710 22.72 -3.26 16.41
CA LEU A 710 21.32 -3.51 16.06
C LEU A 710 21.19 -4.33 14.76
N ASP A 711 22.03 -4.07 13.75
CA ASP A 711 22.09 -4.89 12.52
C ASP A 711 22.53 -6.33 12.83
N PHE A 712 23.53 -6.50 13.70
CA PHE A 712 23.99 -7.81 14.19
C PHE A 712 22.89 -8.57 14.92
N THR A 713 22.14 -7.88 15.79
CA THR A 713 21.01 -8.45 16.52
C THR A 713 19.92 -8.89 15.55
N GLY A 714 19.58 -8.04 14.57
CA GLY A 714 18.61 -8.34 13.53
C GLY A 714 19.02 -9.56 12.69
N GLY A 715 20.24 -9.59 12.17
CA GLY A 715 20.75 -10.70 11.38
C GLY A 715 20.81 -12.02 12.17
N SER A 716 21.26 -11.98 13.43
CA SER A 716 21.38 -13.17 14.29
C SER A 716 20.02 -13.76 14.63
N PHE A 717 19.04 -12.92 15.00
CA PHE A 717 17.69 -13.37 15.32
C PHE A 717 16.89 -13.79 14.09
N SER A 718 17.16 -13.20 12.91
CA SER A 718 16.61 -13.69 11.64
C SER A 718 17.04 -15.13 11.36
N ILE A 719 18.35 -15.43 11.46
CA ILE A 719 18.87 -16.80 11.30
C ILE A 719 18.29 -17.74 12.38
N LEU A 720 18.24 -17.30 13.63
CA LEU A 720 17.69 -18.09 14.73
C LEU A 720 16.21 -18.44 14.52
N GLN A 721 15.41 -17.49 14.03
CA GLN A 721 14.01 -17.74 13.67
C GLN A 721 13.92 -18.84 12.59
N MET A 722 14.75 -18.76 11.56
CA MET A 722 14.78 -19.76 10.49
C MET A 722 15.15 -21.15 11.01
N LEU A 723 16.12 -21.26 11.93
CA LEU A 723 16.48 -22.52 12.58
C LEU A 723 15.34 -23.09 13.44
N ILE A 724 14.64 -22.23 14.19
CA ILE A 724 13.49 -22.65 15.00
C ILE A 724 12.35 -23.13 14.10
N ASN A 725 12.08 -22.44 13.00
CA ASN A 725 11.06 -22.84 12.03
C ASN A 725 11.44 -24.16 11.35
N GLY A 726 12.68 -24.31 10.87
CA GLY A 726 13.15 -25.56 10.27
C GLY A 726 13.04 -26.74 11.23
N TYR A 727 13.37 -26.54 12.51
CA TYR A 727 13.15 -27.57 13.53
C TYR A 727 11.67 -27.85 13.80
N ASN A 728 10.85 -26.82 13.99
CA ASN A 728 9.45 -26.95 14.41
C ASN A 728 8.56 -27.55 13.32
N TYR A 729 8.87 -27.27 12.05
CA TYR A 729 8.13 -27.75 10.89
C TYR A 729 8.84 -28.91 10.16
N ASP A 730 10.00 -29.36 10.64
CA ASP A 730 10.84 -30.39 9.98
C ASP A 730 11.23 -30.02 8.53
N ASP A 731 11.33 -28.72 8.27
CA ASP A 731 11.52 -28.13 6.95
C ASP A 731 12.87 -27.41 6.87
N TRP A 732 13.95 -28.20 6.85
CA TRP A 732 15.32 -27.70 6.77
C TRP A 732 15.69 -27.22 5.36
N ASP A 733 15.06 -27.80 4.33
CA ASP A 733 15.32 -27.45 2.94
C ASP A 733 14.87 -26.01 2.64
N SER A 734 13.78 -25.55 3.24
CA SER A 734 13.33 -24.15 3.11
C SER A 734 14.31 -23.11 3.66
N ILE A 735 15.21 -23.47 4.58
CA ILE A 735 16.26 -22.56 5.07
C ILE A 735 17.24 -22.21 3.94
N PHE A 736 17.57 -23.20 3.10
CA PHE A 736 18.49 -23.03 1.98
C PHE A 736 17.78 -22.69 0.66
N GLY A 737 16.48 -23.00 0.56
CA GLY A 737 15.59 -22.62 -0.54
C GLY A 737 15.30 -21.11 -0.59
N ASP A 738 15.18 -20.45 0.57
CA ASP A 738 15.12 -18.97 0.68
C ASP A 738 16.53 -18.37 0.85
N GLY A 739 17.35 -18.53 -0.19
CA GLY A 739 18.74 -18.05 -0.19
C GLY A 739 18.88 -16.53 0.01
N ALA A 740 17.81 -15.75 -0.22
CA ALA A 740 17.81 -14.32 -0.01
C ALA A 740 17.73 -13.97 1.47
N LYS A 741 16.76 -14.50 2.22
CA LYS A 741 16.59 -14.17 3.65
C LYS A 741 17.76 -14.69 4.50
N PHE A 742 18.19 -15.93 4.26
CA PHE A 742 19.38 -16.50 4.90
C PHE A 742 20.65 -15.70 4.54
N GLY A 743 20.83 -15.39 3.26
CA GLY A 743 21.98 -14.61 2.77
C GLY A 743 22.05 -13.21 3.38
N LEU A 744 20.93 -12.49 3.46
CA LEU A 744 20.86 -11.17 4.10
C LEU A 744 21.31 -11.23 5.57
N GLY A 745 20.77 -12.19 6.34
CA GLY A 745 21.15 -12.37 7.75
C GLY A 745 22.62 -12.73 7.91
N LEU A 746 23.12 -13.69 7.13
CA LEU A 746 24.49 -14.19 7.22
C LEU A 746 25.52 -13.10 6.88
N PHE A 747 25.34 -12.40 5.76
CA PHE A 747 26.30 -11.37 5.34
C PHE A 747 26.30 -10.17 6.29
N SER A 748 25.15 -9.75 6.81
CA SER A 748 25.09 -8.71 7.85
C SER A 748 25.90 -9.13 9.08
N VAL A 749 25.62 -10.31 9.65
CA VAL A 749 26.33 -10.80 10.85
C VAL A 749 27.85 -10.88 10.64
N LEU A 750 28.31 -11.38 9.49
CA LEU A 750 29.74 -11.46 9.17
C LEU A 750 30.43 -10.09 9.14
N PHE A 751 29.83 -9.10 8.47
CA PHE A 751 30.38 -7.75 8.42
C PHE A 751 30.25 -7.01 9.75
N ASP A 752 29.19 -7.26 10.51
CA ASP A 752 29.01 -6.64 11.81
C ASP A 752 30.05 -7.14 12.82
N VAL A 753 30.37 -8.43 12.83
CA VAL A 753 31.50 -8.97 13.61
C VAL A 753 32.80 -8.26 13.23
N LEU A 754 33.05 -8.07 11.93
CA LEU A 754 34.22 -7.32 11.47
C LEU A 754 34.22 -5.88 11.99
N PHE A 755 33.09 -5.17 11.96
CA PHE A 755 33.00 -3.80 12.48
C PHE A 755 33.15 -3.73 14.00
N ILE A 756 32.60 -4.69 14.74
CA ILE A 756 32.75 -4.82 16.20
C ILE A 756 34.23 -5.03 16.54
N VAL A 757 34.94 -5.89 15.81
CA VAL A 757 36.39 -6.09 15.96
C VAL A 757 37.16 -4.81 15.62
N GLN A 758 36.82 -4.13 14.52
CA GLN A 758 37.45 -2.85 14.18
C GLN A 758 37.26 -1.81 15.29
N HIS A 759 36.08 -1.74 15.90
CA HIS A 759 35.74 -0.74 16.91
C HIS A 759 36.37 -1.04 18.28
N TYR A 760 36.13 -2.23 18.83
CA TYR A 760 36.50 -2.56 20.21
C TYR A 760 37.91 -3.17 20.36
N VAL A 761 38.47 -3.75 19.29
CA VAL A 761 39.78 -4.42 19.33
C VAL A 761 40.84 -3.59 18.62
N LEU A 762 40.66 -3.34 17.32
CA LEU A 762 41.73 -2.76 16.49
C LEU A 762 41.89 -1.24 16.69
N TYR A 763 40.79 -0.50 16.81
CA TYR A 763 40.79 0.97 16.83
C TYR A 763 40.22 1.58 18.11
N ARG A 764 40.25 0.81 19.21
CA ARG A 764 39.71 1.19 20.53
C ARG A 764 40.17 2.56 21.03
N ASN A 765 41.41 2.94 20.73
CA ASN A 765 42.06 4.14 21.26
C ASN A 765 42.13 5.31 20.25
N SER A 766 41.48 5.21 19.08
CA SER A 766 41.56 6.28 18.07
C SER A 766 40.76 7.51 18.51
N ASN A 767 41.41 8.65 18.78
CA ASN A 767 40.75 9.91 19.14
C ASN A 767 40.54 10.82 17.91
N TYR A 768 39.42 11.54 17.86
CA TYR A 768 39.08 12.50 16.80
C TYR A 768 40.12 13.62 16.60
N ILE A 769 40.89 13.93 17.65
CA ILE A 769 41.87 15.03 17.69
C ILE A 769 43.19 14.66 16.98
N GLU A 770 43.62 13.39 17.03
CA GLU A 770 44.87 12.94 16.41
C GLU A 770 44.82 12.95 14.88
N LEU A 771 43.62 12.87 14.27
CA LEU A 771 43.45 12.87 12.82
C LEU A 771 43.57 14.26 12.16
N ARG A 772 43.63 15.35 12.96
CA ARG A 772 43.98 16.70 12.49
C ARG A 772 45.48 17.01 12.63
N GLY A 773 46.22 16.23 13.41
CA GLY A 773 47.66 16.39 13.61
C GLY A 773 48.42 15.63 12.54
N GLU A 774 49.21 16.35 11.75
CA GLU A 774 50.31 15.90 10.89
C GLU A 774 50.39 14.38 10.62
N ASN A 775 49.65 13.90 9.60
CA ASN A 775 49.93 12.70 8.78
C ASN A 775 48.62 12.14 8.18
N TYR A 776 47.91 12.97 7.40
CA TYR A 776 46.88 12.48 6.49
C TYR A 776 47.45 12.40 5.07
N PRO A 777 48.07 11.29 4.63
CA PRO A 777 48.41 11.10 3.23
C PRO A 777 47.12 10.76 2.47
N GLY A 778 46.47 11.77 1.92
CA GLY A 778 45.46 11.55 0.88
C GLY A 778 46.10 10.86 -0.34
N PRO A 779 45.34 10.10 -1.15
CA PRO A 779 45.88 9.49 -2.35
C PRO A 779 46.16 10.60 -3.39
N GLY A 780 47.44 10.99 -3.53
CA GLY A 780 47.93 11.93 -4.56
C GLY A 780 48.61 13.20 -4.05
N SER A 781 49.52 13.13 -3.07
CA SER A 781 50.24 14.31 -2.56
C SER A 781 51.34 14.80 -3.52
N VAL A 782 51.16 16.00 -4.09
CA VAL A 782 52.27 16.93 -4.36
C VAL A 782 52.21 18.02 -3.29
N THR A 783 53.32 18.17 -2.58
CA THR A 783 53.60 19.04 -1.44
C THR A 783 53.61 20.53 -1.78
N THR A 784 53.11 21.38 -0.88
CA THR A 784 53.68 22.70 -0.57
C THR A 784 53.41 23.10 0.89
N ALA A 785 54.42 23.71 1.51
CA ALA A 785 54.73 23.88 2.94
C ALA A 785 53.79 24.79 3.79
N PRO A 786 53.91 24.78 5.15
CA PRO A 786 53.06 25.55 6.05
C PRO A 786 53.58 26.98 6.32
N ARG A 787 52.66 27.93 6.59
CA ARG A 787 52.96 29.29 7.06
C ARG A 787 52.96 29.36 8.60
N GLN A 788 53.93 30.09 9.12
CA GLN A 788 54.32 30.27 10.52
C GLN A 788 53.30 31.02 11.39
N ASN A 789 53.26 30.61 12.67
CA ASN A 789 53.14 31.35 13.94
C ASN A 789 52.51 32.76 13.95
N LEU A 790 51.55 32.95 14.86
CA LEU A 790 51.37 34.20 15.63
C LEU A 790 51.13 33.86 17.12
N PRO A 791 51.64 34.65 18.08
CA PRO A 791 51.82 34.23 19.47
C PRO A 791 50.68 34.63 20.42
N THR A 792 50.58 33.78 21.46
CA THR A 792 49.89 33.83 22.78
C THR A 792 48.93 34.95 23.11
#